data_AF-A0A927RAE3-F1
#
_entry.id   AF-A0A927RAE3-F1
#
_cell.length_a   1.000
_cell.length_b   1.000
_cell.length_c   1.000
_cell.angle_alpha   90.00
_cell.angle_beta   90.00
_cell.angle_gamma   90.00
#
_symmetry.space_group_name_H-M   'P 1'
#
loop_
_entity.id
_entity.type
_entity.pdbx_description
1 polymer ?
#
loop_
_entity_poly.entity_id
_entity_poly.type
_entity_poly.pdbx_seq_one_letter_code
_entity_poly.pdbx_strand_id
1 'polypeptide(L)'
;MKAAETVAKPSRGYEGKKLNGRKRHIVVDTLGLLLSVMVSAASVQNRDAPPTLLHHLTACCQRIKLIWSDGGYAGKLLSRTKEHLGVAVQIVDEPLSSLDVKLRKEVRTKLRNLLRKIEQTAVFVTHDQEEAMAMSDRIAVLNGGVIEQFGSPQEIYNSPRTVFVADFLGVENILPVTSRGSSRCADDVFELNAAGRPPASYIGIRQSGGGVAVREAGAEHGANEMVARATIVQRTYLGGVTQYQLAAGPSDTVVTAEVPRAASRFDPGDAVVIAVRDDALLYLSEAVADSEAPPESQRLPWPSAGVLVDGSRAATGAGVVARPAPRPDRSPDRQRYGDGMTDDAAKTTHSAPDRTVGEGPYPRLILRDVTLIDGTLAPPQGPVDIVITNGVIDSIYLVDSPTARMQHPSRPEPGPGGRVIDLAGHYVLPGLFDCHGHIGSPNKAPSAQYVYDLWLAHGVTSVRDPGCFRNGLDWTRREADRSAQNEIAAPRIFPYVGFGEGRTEPFRRPDEARAWVQSVAERGAAGLKFMGYQADIMCAAIDEANKLDLGTACHHAPTTLGQANALQTSRWGLSSVEHWYGIPESMFTDRRVQRYPLDYNYEDEQERFYQSGQVWLQAAEPGSARWNDVIDEMISLNATLCPTFEVYASNRDAQKVMTLPWHGTYTAPQSWRYWRPSRHSHGSVFYDWTTEMEVAWRHNFERWMAFVSEYYHRGGRVVTGTDPGNCFKLWGFGSVEELELFREAGMHPLEVVNAGTLQSAELLGVADVVGSVTPGKIADLVVVGENPLLNLKVLYGSGRIRLRPDGELERVGGVRYTVKDGIVYDAPALLARVADEVRHEREKLGQSELEPLP
;
A
#
# COMPACT_ATOMS: atom_id res chain seq x y z
N MET A 1 0.01 -28.76 -30.38
CA MET A 1 -0.03 -27.40 -30.95
C MET A 1 -1.29 -26.72 -30.45
N LYS A 2 -1.20 -25.58 -29.77
CA LYS A 2 -2.39 -24.87 -29.27
C LYS A 2 -3.03 -24.11 -30.43
N ALA A 3 -4.35 -24.14 -30.56
CA ALA A 3 -5.11 -23.53 -31.67
C ALA A 3 -4.87 -22.01 -31.89
N ALA A 4 -4.26 -21.33 -30.92
CA ALA A 4 -3.85 -19.93 -31.04
C ALA A 4 -2.69 -19.72 -32.04
N GLU A 5 -1.89 -20.75 -32.35
CA GLU A 5 -0.68 -20.64 -33.17
C GLU A 5 -0.95 -20.73 -34.68
N THR A 6 -2.19 -21.04 -35.09
CA THR A 6 -2.59 -21.19 -36.50
C THR A 6 -3.27 -19.96 -37.10
N VAL A 7 -3.28 -18.80 -36.42
CA VAL A 7 -3.94 -17.57 -36.89
C VAL A 7 -3.02 -16.35 -36.71
N ALA A 8 -2.99 -15.45 -37.69
CA ALA A 8 -2.12 -14.27 -37.70
C ALA A 8 -2.37 -13.36 -36.50
N LYS A 9 -1.28 -12.78 -35.93
CA LYS A 9 -1.29 -11.92 -34.74
C LYS A 9 -2.38 -10.83 -34.68
N PRO A 10 -2.83 -10.20 -35.78
CA PRO A 10 -3.87 -9.16 -35.73
C PRO A 10 -5.28 -9.67 -35.40
N SER A 11 -5.58 -10.96 -35.57
CA SER A 11 -6.94 -11.50 -35.50
C SER A 11 -7.22 -12.39 -34.28
N ARG A 12 -6.39 -12.29 -33.23
CA ARG A 12 -6.68 -12.94 -31.93
C ARG A 12 -7.69 -12.08 -31.15
N GLY A 13 -8.98 -12.22 -31.46
CA GLY A 13 -10.06 -11.50 -30.80
C GLY A 13 -10.57 -12.20 -29.53
N TYR A 14 -10.53 -11.49 -28.42
CA TYR A 14 -11.43 -11.68 -27.28
C TYR A 14 -11.91 -10.28 -26.89
N GLU A 15 -13.08 -9.83 -27.35
CA GLU A 15 -13.72 -8.61 -26.84
C GLU A 15 -15.17 -8.50 -27.38
N GLY A 16 -16.15 -8.89 -26.57
CA GLY A 16 -17.56 -8.53 -26.77
C GLY A 16 -17.87 -7.07 -26.39
N LYS A 17 -16.93 -6.13 -26.59
CA LYS A 17 -17.01 -4.73 -26.09
C LYS A 17 -16.72 -3.67 -27.18
N LYS A 18 -17.05 -3.92 -28.47
CA LYS A 18 -16.81 -2.96 -29.56
C LYS A 18 -17.87 -3.04 -30.67
N LEU A 19 -18.54 -1.93 -30.95
CA LEU A 19 -19.12 -1.59 -32.26
C LEU A 19 -18.22 -0.49 -32.86
N ASN A 20 -17.74 -0.68 -34.09
CA ASN A 20 -16.81 0.22 -34.80
C ASN A 20 -15.50 0.59 -34.04
N GLY A 21 -14.98 -0.31 -33.20
CA GLY A 21 -13.65 -0.17 -32.61
C GLY A 21 -13.52 0.80 -31.41
N ARG A 22 -14.61 1.37 -30.90
CA ARG A 22 -14.59 2.36 -29.80
C ARG A 22 -15.29 1.83 -28.53
N LYS A 23 -14.66 2.00 -27.35
CA LYS A 23 -15.29 1.76 -26.02
C LYS A 23 -16.04 3.03 -25.58
N ARG A 24 -17.20 2.91 -24.92
CA ARG A 24 -18.15 4.03 -24.66
C ARG A 24 -18.68 3.99 -23.24
N HIS A 25 -18.67 5.10 -22.48
CA HIS A 25 -19.06 5.18 -21.06
C HIS A 25 -20.45 5.84 -20.80
N ILE A 26 -21.19 5.50 -19.71
CA ILE A 26 -22.57 5.94 -19.34
C ILE A 26 -22.77 6.02 -17.84
N VAL A 27 -23.52 6.97 -17.28
CA VAL A 27 -23.71 7.11 -15.82
C VAL A 27 -25.19 7.31 -15.46
N VAL A 28 -25.59 6.87 -14.26
CA VAL A 28 -26.95 6.40 -13.95
C VAL A 28 -27.40 6.78 -12.52
N ASP A 29 -28.54 7.46 -12.32
CA ASP A 29 -29.08 7.85 -10.98
C ASP A 29 -30.04 6.83 -10.32
N THR A 30 -30.04 6.63 -9.00
CA THR A 30 -31.25 6.15 -8.28
C THR A 30 -31.66 7.15 -7.20
N LEU A 31 -32.86 7.71 -7.39
CA LEU A 31 -33.62 8.67 -6.58
C LEU A 31 -33.12 10.14 -6.59
N GLY A 32 -33.40 10.81 -7.71
CA GLY A 32 -34.17 12.06 -7.72
C GLY A 32 -33.55 13.25 -6.99
N LEU A 33 -32.56 13.89 -7.63
CA LEU A 33 -32.34 15.35 -7.75
C LEU A 33 -30.99 15.58 -8.49
N LEU A 34 -31.00 16.47 -9.51
CA LEU A 34 -29.93 16.84 -10.48
C LEU A 34 -28.48 16.97 -9.93
N LEU A 35 -27.37 16.90 -10.71
CA LEU A 35 -27.02 16.56 -12.12
C LEU A 35 -25.48 16.66 -12.33
N SER A 36 -24.82 15.67 -12.97
CA SER A 36 -23.85 15.81 -14.09
C SER A 36 -23.23 14.44 -14.49
N VAL A 37 -22.99 14.15 -15.78
CA VAL A 37 -22.38 12.87 -16.26
C VAL A 37 -21.12 13.14 -17.12
N MET A 38 -20.42 12.16 -17.70
CA MET A 38 -19.34 12.32 -18.68
C MET A 38 -19.27 11.30 -19.82
N VAL A 39 -18.88 11.75 -21.01
CA VAL A 39 -18.45 10.98 -22.15
C VAL A 39 -17.51 11.86 -22.96
N SER A 40 -16.57 11.17 -23.59
CA SER A 40 -15.66 11.70 -24.58
C SER A 40 -15.53 10.67 -25.69
N ALA A 41 -15.21 11.13 -26.89
CA ALA A 41 -14.78 10.23 -27.94
C ALA A 41 -13.52 9.47 -27.47
N ALA A 42 -13.59 8.14 -27.48
CA ALA A 42 -12.46 7.29 -27.13
C ALA A 42 -11.31 7.48 -28.13
N SER A 43 -10.38 8.38 -27.80
CA SER A 43 -8.95 8.07 -27.88
C SER A 43 -8.49 7.63 -26.49
N VAL A 44 -7.42 6.86 -26.43
CA VAL A 44 -6.93 6.12 -25.25
C VAL A 44 -6.49 7.03 -24.07
N GLN A 45 -6.80 8.33 -24.05
CA GLN A 45 -6.24 9.27 -23.08
C GLN A 45 -7.16 10.38 -22.54
N ASN A 46 -8.50 10.32 -22.65
CA ASN A 46 -9.33 11.36 -22.02
C ASN A 46 -9.70 11.04 -20.56
N ARG A 47 -8.68 11.01 -19.68
CA ARG A 47 -8.80 10.78 -18.22
C ARG A 47 -9.04 12.06 -17.40
N ASP A 48 -9.04 13.23 -18.04
CA ASP A 48 -9.02 14.54 -17.36
C ASP A 48 -10.38 15.23 -17.28
N ALA A 49 -11.38 14.75 -18.02
CA ALA A 49 -12.69 15.36 -17.98
C ALA A 49 -13.45 15.08 -16.64
N PRO A 50 -13.41 13.88 -16.02
CA PRO A 50 -14.26 13.60 -14.86
C PRO A 50 -14.00 14.40 -13.58
N PRO A 51 -12.75 14.80 -13.24
CA PRO A 51 -12.49 15.66 -12.10
C PRO A 51 -13.22 17.00 -12.15
N THR A 52 -13.32 17.63 -13.33
CA THR A 52 -13.96 18.95 -13.47
C THR A 52 -15.46 18.84 -13.24
N LEU A 53 -16.10 17.82 -13.81
CA LEU A 53 -17.51 17.53 -13.60
C LEU A 53 -17.87 17.31 -12.13
N LEU A 54 -17.04 16.53 -11.42
CA LEU A 54 -17.25 16.20 -10.02
C LEU A 54 -17.07 17.45 -9.14
N HIS A 55 -16.17 18.37 -9.53
CA HIS A 55 -16.01 19.71 -8.93
C HIS A 55 -17.27 20.60 -9.08
N HIS A 56 -17.86 20.65 -10.27
CA HIS A 56 -19.11 21.40 -10.47
C HIS A 56 -20.30 20.76 -9.72
N LEU A 57 -20.35 19.43 -9.66
CA LEU A 57 -21.41 18.65 -8.99
C LEU A 57 -21.49 18.90 -7.49
N THR A 58 -20.37 18.86 -6.77
CA THR A 58 -20.38 19.08 -5.31
C THR A 58 -20.53 20.54 -4.93
N ALA A 59 -20.12 21.47 -5.79
CA ALA A 59 -20.40 22.90 -5.63
C ALA A 59 -21.90 23.20 -5.72
N CYS A 60 -22.64 22.51 -6.59
CA CYS A 60 -24.08 22.71 -6.76
C CYS A 60 -24.95 21.77 -5.89
N CYS A 61 -24.41 20.63 -5.44
CA CYS A 61 -25.17 19.57 -4.77
C CYS A 61 -24.43 19.03 -3.53
N GLN A 62 -24.39 19.83 -2.45
CA GLN A 62 -23.66 19.55 -1.20
C GLN A 62 -24.14 18.33 -0.38
N ARG A 63 -25.17 17.61 -0.83
CA ARG A 63 -25.75 16.45 -0.14
C ARG A 63 -25.29 15.09 -0.68
N ILE A 64 -24.49 15.08 -1.75
CA ILE A 64 -23.95 13.84 -2.32
C ILE A 64 -22.97 13.24 -1.31
N LYS A 65 -23.25 12.03 -0.82
CA LYS A 65 -22.43 11.33 0.18
C LYS A 65 -21.70 10.11 -0.37
N LEU A 66 -22.11 9.59 -1.53
CA LEU A 66 -21.55 8.37 -2.11
C LEU A 66 -21.57 8.41 -3.66
N ILE A 67 -20.43 8.10 -4.28
CA ILE A 67 -20.28 7.99 -5.75
C ILE A 67 -19.78 6.58 -6.07
N TRP A 68 -20.41 5.88 -7.01
CA TRP A 68 -20.03 4.54 -7.48
C TRP A 68 -19.50 4.57 -8.92
N SER A 69 -18.44 3.83 -9.23
CA SER A 69 -17.86 3.78 -10.58
C SER A 69 -17.34 2.37 -10.92
N ASP A 70 -17.48 1.98 -12.20
CA ASP A 70 -16.97 0.71 -12.73
C ASP A 70 -15.42 0.67 -12.78
N GLY A 71 -14.85 -0.53 -12.76
CA GLY A 71 -13.41 -0.80 -12.70
C GLY A 71 -12.60 -0.23 -13.86
N GLY A 72 -13.26 0.09 -14.99
CA GLY A 72 -12.65 0.84 -16.09
C GLY A 72 -12.14 2.25 -15.73
N TYR A 73 -12.54 2.77 -14.56
CA TYR A 73 -12.14 4.07 -14.02
C TYR A 73 -11.19 3.98 -12.81
N ALA A 74 -10.71 2.79 -12.47
CA ALA A 74 -9.67 2.63 -11.45
C ALA A 74 -8.40 3.43 -11.81
N GLY A 75 -7.94 4.30 -10.91
CA GLY A 75 -6.77 5.16 -11.09
C GLY A 75 -7.01 6.65 -10.79
N LYS A 76 -6.25 7.55 -11.43
CA LYS A 76 -6.13 9.00 -11.15
C LYS A 76 -7.43 9.80 -10.92
N LEU A 77 -8.58 9.29 -11.33
CA LEU A 77 -9.91 9.87 -11.06
C LEU A 77 -10.28 9.80 -9.57
N LEU A 78 -10.01 8.66 -8.92
CA LEU A 78 -10.32 8.36 -7.52
C LEU A 78 -9.60 9.32 -6.58
N SER A 79 -8.30 9.49 -6.82
CA SER A 79 -7.41 10.31 -6.01
C SER A 79 -7.83 11.78 -6.05
N ARG A 80 -8.05 12.32 -7.26
CA ARG A 80 -8.47 13.71 -7.46
C ARG A 80 -9.87 14.01 -6.92
N THR A 81 -10.81 13.08 -7.06
CA THR A 81 -12.21 13.26 -6.60
C THR A 81 -12.31 13.23 -5.08
N LYS A 82 -11.57 12.33 -4.42
CA LYS A 82 -11.54 12.20 -2.95
C LYS A 82 -10.81 13.38 -2.30
N GLU A 83 -9.72 13.86 -2.91
CA GLU A 83 -8.97 15.04 -2.43
C GLU A 83 -9.73 16.36 -2.56
N HIS A 84 -10.47 16.58 -3.65
CA HIS A 84 -11.05 17.91 -3.92
C HIS A 84 -12.49 18.12 -3.45
N LEU A 85 -13.23 17.05 -3.09
CA LEU A 85 -14.70 17.14 -2.95
C LEU A 85 -15.26 16.65 -1.61
N GLY A 86 -14.48 15.92 -0.80
CA GLY A 86 -14.91 15.45 0.53
C GLY A 86 -16.06 14.43 0.53
N VAL A 87 -16.32 13.77 -0.61
CA VAL A 87 -17.39 12.76 -0.77
C VAL A 87 -16.77 11.36 -0.90
N ALA A 88 -17.39 10.34 -0.30
CA ALA A 88 -16.92 8.95 -0.42
C ALA A 88 -17.14 8.43 -1.85
N VAL A 89 -16.07 8.03 -2.53
CA VAL A 89 -16.12 7.39 -3.85
C VAL A 89 -15.79 5.92 -3.69
N GLN A 90 -16.71 5.03 -4.02
CA GLN A 90 -16.53 3.59 -4.04
C GLN A 90 -16.38 3.12 -5.49
N ILE A 91 -15.17 2.72 -5.88
CA ILE A 91 -14.98 1.99 -7.13
C ILE A 91 -15.28 0.54 -6.85
N VAL A 92 -16.15 -0.03 -7.68
CA VAL A 92 -16.44 -1.45 -7.65
C VAL A 92 -15.88 -2.01 -8.94
N ASP A 93 -14.87 -2.88 -8.85
CA ASP A 93 -14.24 -3.50 -10.00
C ASP A 93 -15.24 -4.44 -10.68
N GLU A 94 -15.80 -4.02 -11.81
CA GLU A 94 -16.63 -4.85 -12.69
C GLU A 94 -17.66 -5.75 -11.93
N PRO A 95 -18.46 -5.21 -10.98
CA PRO A 95 -19.28 -6.05 -10.10
C PRO A 95 -20.34 -6.85 -10.84
N LEU A 96 -20.69 -6.40 -12.03
CA LEU A 96 -21.79 -6.92 -12.83
C LEU A 96 -21.31 -7.53 -14.14
N SER A 97 -20.25 -6.98 -14.76
CA SER A 97 -19.79 -7.36 -16.09
C SER A 97 -19.06 -8.71 -16.13
N SER A 98 -18.55 -9.19 -14.99
CA SER A 98 -18.00 -10.54 -14.79
C SER A 98 -19.06 -11.61 -14.47
N LEU A 99 -20.30 -11.20 -14.16
CA LEU A 99 -21.40 -12.10 -13.79
C LEU A 99 -22.21 -12.58 -15.02
N ASP A 100 -22.76 -13.79 -14.93
CA ASP A 100 -23.67 -14.33 -15.94
C ASP A 100 -24.94 -13.46 -16.07
N VAL A 101 -25.60 -13.51 -17.24
CA VAL A 101 -26.74 -12.64 -17.59
C VAL A 101 -27.87 -12.68 -16.56
N LYS A 102 -28.14 -13.85 -15.95
CA LYS A 102 -29.24 -14.02 -14.98
C LYS A 102 -28.85 -13.44 -13.62
N LEU A 103 -27.65 -13.75 -13.14
CA LEU A 103 -27.14 -13.23 -11.86
C LEU A 103 -26.91 -11.72 -11.93
N ARG A 104 -26.40 -11.22 -13.06
CA ARG A 104 -26.24 -9.79 -13.33
C ARG A 104 -27.56 -9.04 -13.18
N LYS A 105 -28.64 -9.57 -13.74
CA LYS A 105 -29.99 -8.98 -13.63
C LYS A 105 -30.49 -8.96 -12.18
N GLU A 106 -30.26 -10.04 -11.43
CA GLU A 106 -30.65 -10.17 -10.02
C GLU A 106 -29.89 -9.18 -9.13
N VAL A 107 -28.58 -9.08 -9.30
CA VAL A 107 -27.75 -8.13 -8.54
C VAL A 107 -28.13 -6.69 -8.86
N ARG A 108 -28.34 -6.33 -10.13
CA ARG A 108 -28.83 -4.99 -10.53
C ARG A 108 -30.13 -4.60 -9.81
N THR A 109 -31.08 -5.53 -9.72
CA THR A 109 -32.36 -5.29 -9.02
C THR A 109 -32.18 -5.14 -7.51
N LYS A 110 -31.37 -6.01 -6.88
CA LYS A 110 -31.08 -5.92 -5.45
C LYS A 110 -30.36 -4.62 -5.09
N LEU A 111 -29.43 -4.19 -5.92
CA LEU A 111 -28.65 -2.97 -5.71
C LEU A 111 -29.53 -1.72 -5.79
N ARG A 112 -30.38 -1.63 -6.82
CA ARG A 112 -31.40 -0.57 -6.94
C ARG A 112 -32.32 -0.52 -5.72
N ASN A 113 -32.81 -1.67 -5.26
CA ASN A 113 -33.69 -1.73 -4.09
C ASN A 113 -32.97 -1.36 -2.79
N LEU A 114 -31.70 -1.73 -2.65
CA LEU A 114 -30.87 -1.37 -1.51
C LEU A 114 -30.64 0.14 -1.44
N LEU A 115 -30.19 0.75 -2.54
CA LEU A 115 -29.97 2.20 -2.63
C LEU A 115 -31.26 2.98 -2.33
N ARG A 116 -32.41 2.50 -2.81
CA ARG A 116 -33.72 3.05 -2.45
C ARG A 116 -34.06 2.91 -0.97
N LYS A 117 -33.77 1.75 -0.36
CA LYS A 117 -34.09 1.46 1.04
C LYS A 117 -33.24 2.28 2.03
N ILE A 118 -32.00 2.59 1.66
CA ILE A 118 -31.10 3.39 2.51
C ILE A 118 -31.24 4.90 2.28
N GLU A 119 -32.15 5.33 1.39
CA GLU A 119 -32.45 6.73 1.06
C GLU A 119 -31.19 7.56 0.72
N GLN A 120 -30.23 6.96 0.02
CA GLN A 120 -29.00 7.63 -0.38
C GLN A 120 -29.01 7.98 -1.86
N THR A 121 -28.63 9.22 -2.17
CA THR A 121 -28.33 9.67 -3.53
C THR A 121 -26.98 9.09 -3.97
N ALA A 122 -26.99 8.35 -5.07
CA ALA A 122 -25.80 7.70 -5.62
C ALA A 122 -25.62 8.04 -7.10
N VAL A 123 -24.39 8.35 -7.49
CA VAL A 123 -23.99 8.55 -8.89
C VAL A 123 -23.29 7.29 -9.35
N PHE A 124 -23.83 6.57 -10.34
CA PHE A 124 -23.24 5.32 -10.83
C PHE A 124 -22.61 5.48 -12.21
N VAL A 125 -21.28 5.43 -12.32
CA VAL A 125 -20.54 5.59 -13.58
C VAL A 125 -20.23 4.23 -14.22
N THR A 126 -20.95 3.88 -15.28
CA THR A 126 -20.81 2.66 -16.08
C THR A 126 -20.32 2.95 -17.51
N HIS A 127 -20.28 1.94 -18.37
CA HIS A 127 -20.10 2.01 -19.81
C HIS A 127 -21.13 1.15 -20.56
N ASP A 128 -22.06 0.58 -19.83
CA ASP A 128 -23.09 -0.34 -20.31
C ASP A 128 -24.46 0.38 -20.39
N GLN A 129 -25.05 0.36 -21.59
CA GLN A 129 -26.33 1.04 -21.87
C GLN A 129 -27.48 0.44 -21.10
N GLU A 130 -27.48 -0.88 -20.92
CA GLU A 130 -28.57 -1.55 -20.20
C GLU A 130 -28.47 -1.27 -18.70
N GLU A 131 -27.26 -1.18 -18.15
CA GLU A 131 -27.06 -0.73 -16.75
C GLU A 131 -27.62 0.66 -16.55
N ALA A 132 -27.32 1.53 -17.51
CA ALA A 132 -27.84 2.88 -17.48
C ALA A 132 -29.33 2.96 -17.62
N MET A 133 -29.92 2.27 -18.57
CA MET A 133 -31.37 2.36 -18.74
C MET A 133 -32.13 1.68 -17.60
N ALA A 134 -31.59 0.61 -17.00
CA ALA A 134 -32.30 -0.20 -16.02
C ALA A 134 -32.11 0.24 -14.56
N MET A 135 -30.95 0.81 -14.22
CA MET A 135 -30.68 1.28 -12.86
C MET A 135 -30.99 2.77 -12.70
N SER A 136 -31.18 3.53 -13.79
CA SER A 136 -31.42 4.97 -13.69
C SER A 136 -32.85 5.38 -13.39
N ASP A 137 -32.94 6.51 -12.70
CA ASP A 137 -34.03 7.45 -12.76
C ASP A 137 -33.68 8.63 -13.70
N ARG A 138 -32.40 9.06 -13.80
CA ARG A 138 -31.88 10.04 -14.79
C ARG A 138 -30.48 9.73 -15.33
N ILE A 139 -30.25 10.02 -16.62
CA ILE A 139 -29.02 9.83 -17.39
C ILE A 139 -28.56 11.16 -17.98
N ALA A 140 -27.27 11.44 -17.92
CA ALA A 140 -26.66 12.41 -18.83
C ALA A 140 -25.66 11.73 -19.78
N VAL A 141 -25.48 12.33 -20.94
CA VAL A 141 -24.58 11.92 -22.02
C VAL A 141 -23.72 13.14 -22.33
N LEU A 142 -22.43 12.92 -22.47
CA LEU A 142 -21.41 13.96 -22.56
C LEU A 142 -20.48 13.69 -23.73
N ASN A 143 -19.74 14.69 -24.16
CA ASN A 143 -18.73 14.56 -25.20
C ASN A 143 -17.60 15.54 -24.90
N GLY A 144 -16.35 15.07 -24.95
CA GLY A 144 -15.18 15.88 -24.58
C GLY A 144 -15.22 16.52 -23.18
N GLY A 145 -16.04 16.00 -22.25
CA GLY A 145 -16.25 16.62 -20.93
C GLY A 145 -17.40 17.64 -20.83
N VAL A 146 -18.18 17.81 -21.89
CA VAL A 146 -19.37 18.69 -21.94
C VAL A 146 -20.67 17.87 -21.99
N ILE A 147 -21.73 18.26 -21.25
CA ILE A 147 -23.08 17.65 -21.30
C ILE A 147 -23.73 17.94 -22.65
N GLU A 148 -23.76 16.90 -23.48
CA GLU A 148 -24.49 16.86 -24.74
C GLU A 148 -25.99 16.73 -24.48
N GLN A 149 -26.40 15.92 -23.49
CA GLN A 149 -27.80 15.78 -23.12
C GLN A 149 -27.99 15.27 -21.69
N PHE A 150 -29.07 15.69 -21.03
CA PHE A 150 -29.50 15.19 -19.73
C PHE A 150 -31.01 14.96 -19.70
N GLY A 151 -31.46 13.82 -19.17
CA GLY A 151 -32.87 13.44 -19.15
C GLY A 151 -33.13 12.18 -18.35
N SER A 152 -34.40 11.76 -18.27
CA SER A 152 -34.72 10.39 -17.86
C SER A 152 -34.19 9.37 -18.89
N PRO A 153 -34.02 8.09 -18.53
CA PRO A 153 -33.69 7.03 -19.50
C PRO A 153 -34.58 7.07 -20.73
N GLN A 154 -35.87 7.33 -20.52
CA GLN A 154 -36.86 7.41 -21.59
C GLN A 154 -36.64 8.63 -22.49
N GLU A 155 -36.28 9.80 -21.94
CA GLU A 155 -35.99 11.01 -22.72
C GLU A 155 -34.69 10.88 -23.52
N ILE A 156 -33.64 10.33 -22.92
CA ILE A 156 -32.37 10.08 -23.61
C ILE A 156 -32.59 9.10 -24.77
N TYR A 157 -33.28 7.99 -24.51
CA TYR A 157 -33.55 7.00 -25.55
C TYR A 157 -34.51 7.51 -26.63
N ASN A 158 -35.60 8.19 -26.23
CA ASN A 158 -36.66 8.55 -27.17
C ASN A 158 -36.41 9.83 -27.94
N SER A 159 -35.62 10.75 -27.40
CA SER A 159 -35.44 12.08 -27.98
C SER A 159 -33.98 12.53 -27.90
N PRO A 160 -33.03 11.82 -28.53
CA PRO A 160 -31.65 12.29 -28.66
C PRO A 160 -31.61 13.63 -29.41
N ARG A 161 -30.82 14.59 -28.91
CA ARG A 161 -30.77 15.97 -29.44
C ARG A 161 -29.63 16.21 -30.43
N THR A 162 -28.51 15.52 -30.26
CA THR A 162 -27.31 15.70 -31.09
C THR A 162 -26.95 14.40 -31.81
N VAL A 163 -26.25 14.53 -32.94
CA VAL A 163 -25.72 13.38 -33.70
C VAL A 163 -24.90 12.47 -32.79
N PHE A 164 -24.12 13.05 -31.88
CA PHE A 164 -23.33 12.31 -30.91
C PHE A 164 -24.19 11.39 -30.03
N VAL A 165 -25.27 11.90 -29.45
CA VAL A 165 -26.16 11.12 -28.56
C VAL A 165 -26.94 10.06 -29.35
N ALA A 166 -27.35 10.37 -30.58
CA ALA A 166 -28.00 9.40 -31.46
C ALA A 166 -27.07 8.25 -31.85
N ASP A 167 -25.85 8.55 -32.32
CA ASP A 167 -24.82 7.55 -32.59
C ASP A 167 -24.50 6.74 -31.33
N PHE A 168 -24.44 7.42 -30.18
CA PHE A 168 -24.22 6.78 -28.88
C PHE A 168 -25.23 5.66 -28.63
N LEU A 169 -26.51 5.92 -28.86
CA LEU A 169 -27.62 4.99 -28.65
C LEU A 169 -27.78 3.93 -29.76
N GLY A 170 -26.86 3.89 -30.73
CA GLY A 170 -26.87 2.91 -31.81
C GLY A 170 -27.84 3.27 -32.95
N VAL A 171 -28.14 4.56 -33.15
CA VAL A 171 -28.86 5.01 -34.35
C VAL A 171 -27.92 4.91 -35.55
N GLU A 172 -28.14 3.91 -36.40
CA GLU A 172 -27.24 3.61 -37.53
C GLU A 172 -27.44 4.56 -38.72
N ASN A 173 -28.68 5.00 -38.96
CA ASN A 173 -29.01 5.89 -40.07
C ASN A 173 -29.03 7.32 -39.58
N ILE A 174 -27.98 8.09 -39.82
CA ILE A 174 -27.91 9.53 -39.56
C ILE A 174 -27.58 10.22 -40.88
N LEU A 175 -28.56 10.97 -41.41
CA LEU A 175 -28.50 11.56 -42.74
C LEU A 175 -28.41 13.09 -42.62
N PRO A 176 -27.46 13.77 -43.30
CA PRO A 176 -27.38 15.23 -43.29
C PRO A 176 -28.62 15.88 -43.88
N VAL A 177 -29.01 17.04 -43.36
CA VAL A 177 -30.18 17.77 -43.87
C VAL A 177 -29.74 18.91 -44.80
N THR A 178 -30.26 18.91 -46.02
CA THR A 178 -30.18 20.07 -46.92
C THR A 178 -31.55 20.76 -46.97
N SER A 179 -31.58 22.09 -46.94
CA SER A 179 -32.83 22.85 -47.02
C SER A 179 -33.12 23.26 -48.47
N ARG A 180 -34.33 22.99 -48.97
CA ARG A 180 -34.81 23.41 -50.29
C ARG A 180 -36.18 24.08 -50.14
N GLY A 181 -36.21 25.42 -50.17
CA GLY A 181 -37.45 26.17 -49.95
C GLY A 181 -38.02 25.94 -48.54
N SER A 182 -39.29 25.50 -48.44
CA SER A 182 -39.96 25.12 -47.18
C SER A 182 -39.77 23.66 -46.80
N SER A 183 -38.95 22.91 -47.53
CA SER A 183 -38.70 21.48 -47.31
C SER A 183 -37.26 21.23 -46.85
N ARG A 184 -37.07 20.09 -46.17
CA ARG A 184 -35.76 19.56 -45.73
C ARG A 184 -35.52 18.21 -46.36
N CYS A 185 -34.37 18.00 -46.96
CA CYS A 185 -33.98 16.75 -47.61
C CYS A 185 -32.92 16.05 -46.78
N ALA A 186 -33.16 14.80 -46.37
CA ALA A 186 -32.18 13.98 -45.64
C ALA A 186 -31.22 13.32 -46.64
N ASP A 187 -30.14 14.02 -47.00
CA ASP A 187 -29.15 13.65 -48.03
C ASP A 187 -29.78 13.31 -49.39
N ASP A 188 -30.83 14.07 -49.75
CA ASP A 188 -31.69 13.82 -50.93
C ASP A 188 -32.40 12.45 -50.96
N VAL A 189 -32.36 11.69 -49.86
CA VAL A 189 -33.07 10.40 -49.73
C VAL A 189 -34.57 10.60 -49.54
N PHE A 190 -34.97 11.49 -48.64
CA PHE A 190 -36.39 11.80 -48.36
C PHE A 190 -36.62 13.31 -48.22
N GLU A 191 -37.80 13.79 -48.61
CA GLU A 191 -38.22 15.21 -48.48
C GLU A 191 -39.26 15.40 -47.35
N LEU A 192 -38.97 16.31 -46.42
CA LEU A 192 -39.74 16.60 -45.20
C LEU A 192 -40.32 18.01 -45.26
N ASN A 193 -41.58 18.22 -44.90
CA ASN A 193 -42.13 19.56 -44.68
C ASN A 193 -41.51 20.19 -43.41
N ALA A 194 -40.84 21.34 -43.52
CA ALA A 194 -40.16 21.98 -42.40
C ALA A 194 -41.13 22.67 -41.40
N ALA A 195 -42.39 22.90 -41.78
CA ALA A 195 -43.35 23.61 -40.95
C ALA A 195 -43.70 22.83 -39.66
N GLY A 196 -43.54 23.47 -38.50
CA GLY A 196 -43.82 22.88 -37.19
C GLY A 196 -42.78 21.86 -36.70
N ARG A 197 -41.70 21.61 -37.47
CA ARG A 197 -40.62 20.68 -37.09
C ARG A 197 -39.44 21.44 -36.49
N PRO A 198 -38.74 20.87 -35.48
CA PRO A 198 -37.59 21.53 -34.86
C PRO A 198 -36.45 21.74 -35.87
N PRO A 199 -35.62 22.79 -35.71
CA PRO A 199 -34.38 22.96 -36.49
C PRO A 199 -33.46 21.75 -36.29
N ALA A 200 -32.89 21.26 -37.39
CA ALA A 200 -32.07 20.04 -37.42
C ALA A 200 -31.07 20.12 -38.57
N SER A 201 -29.82 19.77 -38.27
CA SER A 201 -28.74 19.62 -39.26
C SER A 201 -28.66 18.19 -39.79
N TYR A 202 -29.21 17.23 -39.04
CA TYR A 202 -29.24 15.80 -39.39
C TYR A 202 -30.59 15.18 -39.02
N ILE A 203 -30.95 14.11 -39.73
CA ILE A 203 -32.09 13.24 -39.42
C ILE A 203 -31.57 11.86 -39.06
N GLY A 204 -31.86 11.41 -37.84
CA GLY A 204 -31.65 10.04 -37.41
C GLY A 204 -32.90 9.19 -37.66
N ILE A 205 -32.73 7.89 -37.96
CA ILE A 205 -33.86 6.95 -38.08
C ILE A 205 -33.67 5.80 -37.09
N ARG A 206 -34.63 5.63 -36.18
CA ARG A 206 -34.60 4.54 -35.20
C ARG A 206 -34.96 3.21 -35.85
N GLN A 207 -34.19 2.15 -35.57
CA GLN A 207 -34.46 0.80 -36.08
C GLN A 207 -35.50 0.04 -35.23
N SER A 208 -35.51 0.27 -33.92
CA SER A 208 -36.40 -0.45 -32.99
C SER A 208 -37.88 -0.16 -33.29
N GLY A 209 -38.69 -1.23 -33.36
CA GLY A 209 -40.11 -1.14 -33.76
C GLY A 209 -40.36 -1.14 -35.28
N GLY A 210 -39.33 -1.36 -36.12
CA GLY A 210 -39.47 -1.44 -37.57
C GLY A 210 -39.43 -0.08 -38.27
N GLY A 211 -38.56 0.83 -37.80
CA GLY A 211 -38.53 2.22 -38.29
C GLY A 211 -38.01 2.41 -39.71
N VAL A 212 -37.34 1.41 -40.31
CA VAL A 212 -37.11 1.35 -41.77
C VAL A 212 -37.75 0.07 -42.31
N ALA A 213 -38.89 0.21 -42.96
CA ALA A 213 -39.57 -0.90 -43.62
C ALA A 213 -39.09 -1.03 -45.06
N VAL A 214 -38.70 -2.24 -45.47
CA VAL A 214 -38.34 -2.56 -46.85
C VAL A 214 -39.54 -3.20 -47.55
N ARG A 215 -40.01 -2.61 -48.65
CA ARG A 215 -41.18 -3.06 -49.43
C ARG A 215 -40.82 -3.22 -50.91
N GLU A 216 -41.67 -3.94 -51.62
CA GLU A 216 -41.58 -4.06 -53.08
C GLU A 216 -41.77 -2.70 -53.76
N ALA A 217 -41.10 -2.52 -54.89
CA ALA A 217 -41.23 -1.33 -55.70
C ALA A 217 -42.70 -1.15 -56.15
N GLY A 218 -43.32 -0.04 -55.76
CA GLY A 218 -44.72 0.28 -56.08
C GLY A 218 -45.74 -0.07 -55.00
N ALA A 219 -45.32 -0.58 -53.84
CA ALA A 219 -46.22 -0.79 -52.70
C ALA A 219 -46.81 0.54 -52.17
N GLU A 220 -48.09 0.53 -51.81
CA GLU A 220 -48.74 1.68 -51.16
C GLU A 220 -48.08 1.99 -49.80
N HIS A 221 -48.04 3.28 -49.45
CA HIS A 221 -47.47 3.77 -48.20
C HIS A 221 -48.50 4.59 -47.41
N GLY A 222 -48.38 4.55 -46.08
CA GLY A 222 -49.27 5.31 -45.21
C GLY A 222 -49.07 6.82 -45.39
N ALA A 223 -50.12 7.60 -45.08
CA ALA A 223 -50.07 9.06 -45.17
C ALA A 223 -49.02 9.72 -44.24
N ASN A 224 -48.56 9.00 -43.21
CA ASN A 224 -47.54 9.44 -42.24
C ASN A 224 -46.20 8.70 -42.42
N GLU A 225 -45.97 8.10 -43.59
CA GLU A 225 -44.71 7.44 -43.94
C GLU A 225 -43.98 8.21 -45.04
N MET A 226 -42.67 8.29 -44.90
CA MET A 226 -41.76 8.82 -45.91
C MET A 226 -41.18 7.68 -46.71
N VAL A 227 -41.13 7.82 -48.03
CA VAL A 227 -40.66 6.76 -48.92
C VAL A 227 -39.52 7.20 -49.82
N ALA A 228 -38.56 6.30 -50.04
CA ALA A 228 -37.47 6.49 -50.99
C ALA A 228 -37.24 5.20 -51.78
N ARG A 229 -36.83 5.34 -53.04
CA ARG A 229 -36.35 4.20 -53.83
C ARG A 229 -34.95 3.82 -53.36
N ALA A 230 -34.70 2.52 -53.25
CA ALA A 230 -33.40 2.00 -52.87
C ALA A 230 -33.11 0.66 -53.55
N THR A 231 -31.84 0.26 -53.58
CA THR A 231 -31.39 -1.06 -54.05
C THR A 231 -30.66 -1.77 -52.92
N ILE A 232 -30.93 -3.06 -52.73
CA ILE A 232 -30.22 -3.85 -51.71
C ILE A 232 -28.77 -4.09 -52.16
N VAL A 233 -27.82 -3.63 -51.36
CA VAL A 233 -26.39 -3.79 -51.61
C VAL A 233 -25.85 -5.03 -50.89
N GLN A 234 -26.29 -5.25 -49.65
CA GLN A 234 -25.82 -6.36 -48.83
C GLN A 234 -26.92 -6.89 -47.92
N ARG A 235 -26.93 -8.22 -47.70
CA ARG A 235 -27.83 -8.93 -46.79
C ARG A 235 -27.02 -9.71 -45.76
N THR A 236 -27.27 -9.47 -44.48
CA THR A 236 -26.59 -10.14 -43.37
C THR A 236 -27.61 -10.78 -42.42
N TYR A 237 -27.49 -12.09 -42.18
CA TYR A 237 -28.36 -12.83 -41.27
C TYR A 237 -27.82 -12.79 -39.83
N LEU A 238 -28.61 -12.25 -38.89
CA LEU A 238 -28.24 -12.09 -37.47
C LEU A 238 -29.12 -12.94 -36.54
N GLY A 239 -29.75 -14.00 -37.06
CA GLY A 239 -30.63 -14.87 -36.29
C GLY A 239 -32.10 -14.44 -36.33
N GLY A 240 -32.54 -13.64 -35.36
CA GLY A 240 -33.95 -13.19 -35.24
C GLY A 240 -34.36 -12.10 -36.25
N VAL A 241 -33.37 -11.37 -36.76
CA VAL A 241 -33.51 -10.30 -37.75
C VAL A 241 -32.52 -10.52 -38.90
N THR A 242 -32.84 -9.96 -40.07
CA THR A 242 -31.93 -9.83 -41.20
C THR A 242 -31.66 -8.36 -41.42
N GLN A 243 -30.38 -7.99 -41.44
CA GLN A 243 -29.95 -6.63 -41.71
C GLN A 243 -29.70 -6.48 -43.22
N TYR A 244 -30.29 -5.45 -43.82
CA TYR A 244 -30.01 -5.04 -45.20
C TYR A 244 -29.24 -3.72 -45.19
N GLN A 245 -28.19 -3.62 -46.01
CA GLN A 245 -27.64 -2.34 -46.43
C GLN A 245 -28.20 -1.98 -47.79
N LEU A 246 -28.75 -0.79 -47.91
CA LEU A 246 -29.46 -0.30 -49.10
C LEU A 246 -28.79 0.96 -49.61
N ALA A 247 -28.63 1.10 -50.93
CA ALA A 247 -28.29 2.37 -51.56
C ALA A 247 -29.58 3.10 -51.90
N ALA A 248 -29.86 4.24 -51.27
CA ALA A 248 -31.14 4.94 -51.31
C ALA A 248 -31.00 6.37 -51.85
N GLY A 249 -32.01 6.83 -52.58
CA GLY A 249 -32.02 8.17 -53.18
C GLY A 249 -31.09 8.30 -54.42
N PRO A 250 -31.03 9.50 -55.03
CA PRO A 250 -30.23 9.75 -56.23
C PRO A 250 -28.71 9.79 -55.98
N SER A 251 -28.29 9.90 -54.71
CA SER A 251 -26.90 9.92 -54.25
C SER A 251 -26.36 8.54 -53.86
N ASP A 252 -27.17 7.47 -54.01
CA ASP A 252 -26.86 6.11 -53.54
C ASP A 252 -26.44 6.07 -52.05
N THR A 253 -27.06 6.92 -51.23
CA THR A 253 -26.75 7.03 -49.79
C THR A 253 -27.06 5.71 -49.07
N VAL A 254 -26.10 5.23 -48.28
CA VAL A 254 -26.24 3.94 -47.60
C VAL A 254 -27.20 4.07 -46.41
N VAL A 255 -28.26 3.28 -46.43
CA VAL A 255 -29.27 3.15 -45.36
C VAL A 255 -29.31 1.70 -44.90
N THR A 256 -29.26 1.48 -43.59
CA THR A 256 -29.42 0.15 -43.00
C THR A 256 -30.87 -0.09 -42.58
N ALA A 257 -31.38 -1.31 -42.78
CA ALA A 257 -32.70 -1.72 -42.31
C ALA A 257 -32.65 -3.09 -41.63
N GLU A 258 -33.19 -3.20 -40.43
CA GLU A 258 -33.37 -4.47 -39.74
C GLU A 258 -34.79 -5.00 -39.93
N VAL A 259 -34.92 -6.13 -40.62
CA VAL A 259 -36.21 -6.74 -40.94
C VAL A 259 -36.36 -8.06 -40.16
N PRO A 260 -37.49 -8.32 -39.48
CA PRO A 260 -37.73 -9.60 -38.83
C PRO A 260 -37.52 -10.76 -39.80
N ARG A 261 -36.95 -11.88 -39.32
CA ARG A 261 -36.64 -13.04 -40.18
C ARG A 261 -37.81 -13.50 -41.04
N ALA A 262 -39.03 -13.48 -40.51
CA ALA A 262 -40.23 -13.89 -41.23
C ALA A 262 -40.60 -12.96 -42.41
N ALA A 263 -40.10 -11.72 -42.42
CA ALA A 263 -40.35 -10.72 -43.45
C ALA A 263 -39.13 -10.50 -44.38
N SER A 264 -38.00 -11.19 -44.16
CA SER A 264 -36.81 -11.10 -45.01
C SER A 264 -36.98 -11.94 -46.28
N ARG A 265 -37.31 -11.28 -47.40
CA ARG A 265 -37.59 -11.94 -48.69
C ARG A 265 -36.88 -11.35 -49.92
N PHE A 266 -35.92 -10.45 -49.70
CA PHE A 266 -35.23 -9.73 -50.77
C PHE A 266 -33.74 -10.08 -50.77
N ASP A 267 -33.11 -10.05 -51.94
CA ASP A 267 -31.70 -10.39 -52.14
C ASP A 267 -30.89 -9.19 -52.67
N PRO A 268 -29.55 -9.20 -52.51
CA PRO A 268 -28.70 -8.15 -53.08
C PRO A 268 -28.92 -7.97 -54.58
N GLY A 269 -29.13 -6.72 -55.01
CA GLY A 269 -29.48 -6.34 -56.38
C GLY A 269 -30.96 -6.00 -56.58
N ASP A 270 -31.84 -6.38 -55.64
CA ASP A 270 -33.28 -6.09 -55.76
C ASP A 270 -33.58 -4.59 -55.58
N ALA A 271 -34.44 -4.08 -56.46
CA ALA A 271 -35.00 -2.73 -56.37
C ALA A 271 -36.20 -2.71 -55.41
N VAL A 272 -36.12 -1.89 -54.37
CA VAL A 272 -37.09 -1.83 -53.26
C VAL A 272 -37.48 -0.38 -52.96
N VAL A 273 -38.51 -0.23 -52.14
CA VAL A 273 -38.87 1.05 -51.52
C VAL A 273 -38.64 0.94 -50.03
N ILE A 274 -37.91 1.90 -49.46
CA ILE A 274 -37.77 2.06 -48.02
C ILE A 274 -38.84 3.02 -47.54
N ALA A 275 -39.57 2.65 -46.49
CA ALA A 275 -40.60 3.46 -45.84
C ALA A 275 -40.21 3.72 -44.38
N VAL A 276 -40.24 4.98 -43.97
CA VAL A 276 -39.88 5.44 -42.63
C VAL A 276 -41.08 6.16 -42.01
N ARG A 277 -41.49 5.75 -40.82
CA ARG A 277 -42.58 6.42 -40.12
C ARG A 277 -42.10 7.75 -39.53
N ASP A 278 -42.99 8.74 -39.51
CA ASP A 278 -42.65 10.06 -38.97
C ASP A 278 -42.23 10.02 -37.48
N ASP A 279 -42.77 9.10 -36.70
CA ASP A 279 -42.42 8.90 -35.28
C ASP A 279 -41.13 8.10 -35.04
N ALA A 280 -40.53 7.54 -36.10
CA ALA A 280 -39.21 6.93 -36.06
C ALA A 280 -38.08 7.94 -36.36
N LEU A 281 -38.43 9.17 -36.76
CA LEU A 281 -37.48 10.22 -37.10
C LEU A 281 -36.98 10.95 -35.86
N LEU A 282 -35.68 11.20 -35.86
CA LEU A 282 -34.96 11.96 -34.85
C LEU A 282 -34.38 13.21 -35.49
N TYR A 283 -34.70 14.38 -34.92
CA TYR A 283 -34.21 15.67 -35.41
C TYR A 283 -32.98 16.05 -34.63
N LEU A 284 -31.83 16.04 -35.29
CA LEU A 284 -30.53 16.12 -34.64
C LEU A 284 -29.79 17.39 -35.05
N SER A 285 -29.16 18.06 -34.09
CA SER A 285 -28.19 19.11 -34.36
C SER A 285 -26.76 18.54 -34.39
N GLU A 286 -25.85 19.28 -35.03
CA GLU A 286 -24.42 18.94 -35.09
C GLU A 286 -23.72 19.16 -33.74
N ALA A 287 -24.15 20.19 -33.01
CA ALA A 287 -23.67 20.52 -31.67
C ALA A 287 -24.80 21.15 -30.83
N VAL A 288 -24.57 21.31 -29.54
CA VAL A 288 -25.48 22.01 -28.62
C VAL A 288 -25.48 23.51 -28.98
N ALA A 289 -26.66 24.12 -29.15
CA ALA A 289 -26.75 25.56 -29.41
C ALA A 289 -26.34 26.37 -28.17
N ASP A 290 -25.44 27.36 -28.34
CA ASP A 290 -24.86 28.16 -27.25
C ASP A 290 -25.88 28.88 -26.34
N SER A 291 -27.11 29.08 -26.82
CA SER A 291 -28.19 29.77 -26.10
C SER A 291 -28.92 28.92 -25.06
N GLU A 292 -28.65 27.62 -24.96
CA GLU A 292 -29.24 26.72 -23.95
C GLU A 292 -28.23 26.18 -22.92
N ALA A 293 -26.98 26.64 -22.95
CA ALA A 293 -26.01 26.35 -21.91
C ALA A 293 -26.24 27.28 -20.69
N PRO A 294 -26.12 26.77 -19.45
CA PRO A 294 -26.50 27.50 -18.23
C PRO A 294 -25.78 28.87 -18.15
N PRO A 295 -26.42 29.88 -17.51
CA PRO A 295 -25.92 31.26 -17.47
C PRO A 295 -24.50 31.34 -16.88
N GLU A 296 -23.75 32.36 -17.28
CA GLU A 296 -22.31 32.53 -17.02
C GLU A 296 -21.91 32.46 -15.54
N SER A 297 -22.82 32.81 -14.63
CA SER A 297 -22.65 32.67 -13.17
C SER A 297 -22.64 31.22 -12.65
N GLN A 298 -23.00 30.25 -13.50
CA GLN A 298 -22.97 28.81 -13.22
C GLN A 298 -21.91 28.07 -14.05
N ARG A 299 -21.15 28.79 -14.89
CA ARG A 299 -20.00 28.24 -15.62
C ARG A 299 -18.73 28.52 -14.79
N LEU A 300 -18.26 27.57 -13.98
CA LEU A 300 -16.91 27.70 -13.38
C LEU A 300 -15.85 27.60 -14.51
N PRO A 301 -14.80 28.43 -14.46
CA PRO A 301 -13.80 28.50 -15.53
C PRO A 301 -12.90 27.26 -15.54
N TRP A 302 -12.69 26.70 -16.73
CA TRP A 302 -11.61 25.74 -16.98
C TRP A 302 -10.29 26.54 -17.12
N PRO A 303 -9.17 26.16 -16.48
CA PRO A 303 -7.89 26.77 -16.80
C PRO A 303 -7.46 26.26 -18.18
N SER A 304 -7.30 27.19 -19.12
CA SER A 304 -6.72 26.95 -20.43
C SER A 304 -5.26 26.51 -20.29
N ALA A 305 -4.85 25.61 -21.17
CA ALA A 305 -3.48 25.16 -21.28
C ALA A 305 -2.55 26.35 -21.59
N GLY A 306 -1.63 26.63 -20.66
CA GLY A 306 -0.57 27.61 -20.82
C GLY A 306 -0.75 28.82 -19.91
N VAL A 307 0.14 28.95 -18.93
CA VAL A 307 0.88 30.16 -18.55
C VAL A 307 1.71 29.77 -17.31
N LEU A 308 2.99 29.51 -17.58
CA LEU A 308 4.06 29.77 -16.63
C LEU A 308 4.19 31.30 -16.47
N VAL A 309 4.65 31.73 -15.30
CA VAL A 309 5.40 32.97 -15.00
C VAL A 309 4.68 34.04 -14.15
N ASP A 310 5.36 34.31 -13.03
CA ASP A 310 5.52 35.52 -12.21
C ASP A 310 4.49 35.86 -11.13
N GLY A 311 4.91 35.65 -9.88
CA GLY A 311 4.33 36.23 -8.69
C GLY A 311 5.12 37.47 -8.28
N SER A 312 4.63 38.65 -8.68
CA SER A 312 5.02 39.90 -8.04
C SER A 312 3.85 40.90 -7.97
N ARG A 313 3.79 41.61 -6.82
CA ARG A 313 2.83 42.64 -6.35
C ARG A 313 1.58 42.09 -5.64
N ALA A 314 1.41 42.18 -4.31
CA ALA A 314 1.51 43.24 -3.29
C ALA A 314 0.14 43.86 -2.92
N ALA A 315 -0.21 43.70 -1.64
CA ALA A 315 -1.00 44.54 -0.73
C ALA A 315 -2.44 44.95 -1.15
N THR A 316 -3.46 44.78 -0.32
CA THR A 316 -3.68 45.50 0.95
C THR A 316 -4.92 44.95 1.63
N GLY A 317 -4.98 44.98 2.97
CA GLY A 317 -6.19 44.65 3.72
C GLY A 317 -5.95 44.47 5.21
N ALA A 318 -5.82 45.59 5.93
CA ALA A 318 -5.62 45.64 7.36
C ALA A 318 -6.84 45.11 8.14
N GLY A 319 -6.58 44.27 9.16
CA GLY A 319 -7.52 43.87 10.19
C GLY A 319 -6.80 43.77 11.53
N VAL A 320 -6.96 44.81 12.35
CA VAL A 320 -6.37 44.98 13.68
C VAL A 320 -7.03 44.02 14.67
N VAL A 321 -6.25 43.18 15.34
CA VAL A 321 -6.66 42.51 16.60
C VAL A 321 -5.48 42.55 17.59
N ALA A 322 -5.83 42.82 18.85
CA ALA A 322 -5.00 43.32 19.92
C ALA A 322 -3.88 42.38 20.43
N ARG A 323 -2.76 42.99 20.83
CA ARG A 323 -1.63 42.37 21.54
C ARG A 323 -1.95 42.05 23.00
N PRO A 324 -1.48 40.93 23.55
CA PRO A 324 -1.12 40.81 24.97
C PRO A 324 0.36 41.14 25.22
N ALA A 325 0.64 41.53 26.47
CA ALA A 325 1.87 42.14 26.99
C ALA A 325 3.15 41.28 26.95
N PRO A 326 4.36 41.89 27.03
CA PRO A 326 5.64 41.18 26.89
C PRO A 326 6.02 40.42 28.17
N ARG A 327 6.56 39.20 28.01
CA ARG A 327 7.30 38.48 29.06
C ARG A 327 8.81 38.64 28.84
N PRO A 328 9.62 38.59 29.92
CA PRO A 328 10.95 39.18 29.93
C PRO A 328 12.02 38.27 29.28
N ASP A 329 13.01 38.98 28.74
CA ASP A 329 14.34 38.58 28.31
C ASP A 329 14.87 37.25 28.89
N ARG A 330 15.23 36.34 27.98
CA ARG A 330 16.28 35.34 28.20
C ARG A 330 17.20 35.35 26.98
N SER A 331 18.45 35.75 27.25
CA SER A 331 19.62 35.64 26.40
C SER A 331 19.79 34.25 25.75
N PRO A 332 20.41 34.15 24.56
CA PRO A 332 20.56 32.91 23.82
C PRO A 332 21.75 32.11 24.36
N ASP A 333 21.47 31.02 25.08
CA ASP A 333 22.51 30.07 25.45
C ASP A 333 22.57 28.89 24.46
N ARG A 334 23.72 28.89 23.79
CA ARG A 334 24.38 27.97 22.86
C ARG A 334 23.90 26.51 22.83
N GLN A 335 23.79 26.04 21.58
CA GLN A 335 23.85 24.64 21.12
C GLN A 335 24.60 23.70 22.09
N ARG A 336 23.85 22.78 22.69
CA ARG A 336 24.34 21.45 23.10
C ARG A 336 23.44 20.41 22.45
N TYR A 337 23.98 19.70 21.47
CA TYR A 337 23.53 18.33 21.21
C TYR A 337 24.13 17.49 22.35
N GLY A 338 23.31 17.06 23.31
CA GLY A 338 23.73 16.19 24.40
C GLY A 338 23.08 16.51 25.74
N ASP A 339 22.30 15.54 26.22
CA ASP A 339 21.74 15.38 27.56
C ASP A 339 20.85 16.52 28.10
N GLY A 340 19.55 16.38 27.84
CA GLY A 340 18.50 16.78 28.77
C GLY A 340 18.09 15.60 29.65
N MET A 341 18.89 15.27 30.67
CA MET A 341 18.44 14.46 31.81
C MET A 341 19.24 14.87 33.05
N THR A 342 18.63 15.70 33.89
CA THR A 342 18.97 15.80 35.31
C THR A 342 18.22 14.69 36.03
N ASP A 343 18.92 13.62 36.41
CA ASP A 343 18.79 12.93 37.70
C ASP A 343 19.85 11.82 37.80
N ASP A 344 20.58 11.81 38.92
CA ASP A 344 21.65 10.88 39.29
C ASP A 344 21.16 9.42 39.45
N ALA A 345 20.92 8.74 38.33
CA ALA A 345 20.79 7.28 38.26
C ALA A 345 21.93 6.71 37.41
N ALA A 346 22.37 5.49 37.69
CA ALA A 346 23.51 4.84 37.02
C ALA A 346 23.50 5.09 35.49
N LYS A 347 24.60 5.59 34.94
CA LYS A 347 24.68 5.92 33.50
C LYS A 347 24.55 4.70 32.59
N THR A 348 24.95 3.53 33.09
CA THR A 348 25.03 2.27 32.34
C THR A 348 24.14 1.20 32.95
N THR A 349 23.55 0.37 32.11
CA THR A 349 22.71 -0.77 32.52
C THR A 349 23.50 -1.83 33.27
N HIS A 350 22.83 -2.50 34.22
CA HIS A 350 23.38 -3.67 34.88
C HIS A 350 23.64 -4.79 33.87
N SER A 351 24.90 -5.23 33.76
CA SER A 351 25.33 -6.32 32.90
C SER A 351 24.60 -7.63 33.22
N ALA A 352 24.47 -8.51 32.21
CA ALA A 352 23.93 -9.83 32.43
C ALA A 352 24.82 -10.64 33.40
N PRO A 353 24.24 -11.40 34.35
CA PRO A 353 25.00 -12.32 35.17
C PRO A 353 25.51 -13.49 34.30
N ASP A 354 26.45 -14.27 34.86
CA ASP A 354 26.90 -15.49 34.19
C ASP A 354 25.72 -16.44 33.92
N ARG A 355 25.83 -17.19 32.83
CA ARG A 355 24.77 -18.02 32.28
C ARG A 355 24.36 -19.10 33.28
N THR A 356 23.14 -18.99 33.77
CA THR A 356 22.49 -19.98 34.65
C THR A 356 21.42 -20.82 33.95
N VAL A 357 21.12 -20.51 32.68
CA VAL A 357 20.06 -21.14 31.88
C VAL A 357 20.58 -21.51 30.49
N GLY A 358 19.92 -22.46 29.84
CA GLY A 358 20.33 -23.01 28.56
C GLY A 358 21.12 -24.31 28.75
N GLU A 359 20.75 -25.33 27.98
CA GLU A 359 21.38 -26.66 28.03
C GLU A 359 22.39 -26.84 26.88
N GLY A 360 23.56 -27.38 27.20
CA GLY A 360 24.64 -27.59 26.24
C GLY A 360 25.73 -26.51 26.27
N PRO A 361 26.53 -26.37 25.19
CA PRO A 361 26.39 -27.08 23.92
C PRO A 361 26.65 -28.58 24.09
N TYR A 362 25.82 -29.39 23.44
CA TYR A 362 26.02 -30.84 23.40
C TYR A 362 27.08 -31.19 22.33
N PRO A 363 27.93 -32.22 22.54
CA PRO A 363 28.81 -32.72 21.48
C PRO A 363 28.03 -33.08 20.21
N ARG A 364 26.84 -33.64 20.40
CA ARG A 364 25.87 -33.90 19.33
C ARG A 364 24.44 -33.69 19.84
N LEU A 365 23.68 -32.82 19.19
CA LEU A 365 22.27 -32.56 19.42
C LEU A 365 21.47 -32.97 18.17
N ILE A 366 20.38 -33.69 18.35
CA ILE A 366 19.48 -34.09 17.26
C ILE A 366 18.09 -33.53 17.55
N LEU A 367 17.61 -32.65 16.67
CA LEU A 367 16.22 -32.19 16.65
C LEU A 367 15.45 -33.12 15.71
N ARG A 368 14.55 -33.93 16.27
CA ARG A 368 13.97 -35.09 15.59
C ARG A 368 12.54 -34.82 15.10
N ASP A 369 12.23 -35.32 13.90
CA ASP A 369 10.89 -35.31 13.29
C ASP A 369 10.25 -33.92 13.11
N VAL A 370 11.06 -32.91 12.74
CA VAL A 370 10.60 -31.53 12.58
C VAL A 370 10.16 -31.20 11.15
N THR A 371 9.28 -30.21 11.01
CA THR A 371 9.06 -29.51 9.74
C THR A 371 10.01 -28.32 9.64
N LEU A 372 10.93 -28.37 8.69
CA LEU A 372 11.94 -27.36 8.48
C LEU A 372 11.43 -26.21 7.61
N ILE A 373 11.62 -24.97 8.07
CA ILE A 373 11.58 -23.73 7.31
C ILE A 373 13.01 -23.20 7.31
N ASP A 374 13.72 -23.25 6.19
CA ASP A 374 15.18 -23.04 6.21
C ASP A 374 15.61 -21.56 6.14
N GLY A 375 14.68 -20.64 5.89
CA GLY A 375 14.93 -19.20 5.75
C GLY A 375 15.34 -18.75 4.34
N THR A 376 15.43 -19.66 3.36
CA THR A 376 15.95 -19.37 2.01
C THR A 376 14.86 -19.05 0.98
N LEU A 377 13.62 -18.81 1.43
CA LEU A 377 12.40 -18.77 0.62
C LEU A 377 11.93 -20.14 0.10
N ALA A 378 12.63 -21.23 0.45
CA ALA A 378 12.18 -22.57 0.11
C ALA A 378 10.88 -22.93 0.86
N PRO A 379 9.97 -23.69 0.22
CA PRO A 379 8.82 -24.25 0.90
C PRO A 379 9.23 -25.14 2.08
N PRO A 380 8.41 -25.24 3.14
CA PRO A 380 8.73 -26.11 4.27
C PRO A 380 8.93 -27.57 3.87
N GLN A 381 9.88 -28.25 4.51
CA GLN A 381 10.22 -29.65 4.24
C GLN A 381 10.17 -30.47 5.54
N GLY A 382 9.59 -31.66 5.51
CA GLY A 382 9.52 -32.49 6.71
C GLY A 382 8.74 -33.78 6.53
N PRO A 383 8.81 -34.70 7.51
CA PRO A 383 9.65 -34.61 8.70
C PRO A 383 11.14 -34.82 8.39
N VAL A 384 12.00 -34.04 9.06
CA VAL A 384 13.47 -34.17 8.99
C VAL A 384 14.08 -34.30 10.39
N ASP A 385 15.27 -34.89 10.46
CA ASP A 385 16.16 -34.82 11.62
C ASP A 385 17.28 -33.83 11.35
N ILE A 386 17.40 -32.80 12.19
CA ILE A 386 18.51 -31.83 12.12
C ILE A 386 19.58 -32.31 13.11
N VAL A 387 20.74 -32.68 12.59
CA VAL A 387 21.89 -33.10 13.40
C VAL A 387 22.83 -31.92 13.56
N ILE A 388 23.12 -31.59 14.82
CA ILE A 388 23.99 -30.49 15.23
C ILE A 388 25.16 -31.11 15.98
N THR A 389 26.39 -30.82 15.56
CA THR A 389 27.62 -31.32 16.18
C THR A 389 28.44 -30.13 16.64
N ASN A 390 28.74 -30.06 17.94
CA ASN A 390 29.47 -28.94 18.57
C ASN A 390 28.92 -27.55 18.18
N GLY A 391 27.59 -27.42 18.15
CA GLY A 391 26.91 -26.16 17.81
C GLY A 391 26.79 -25.84 16.32
N VAL A 392 27.31 -26.69 15.42
CA VAL A 392 27.21 -26.52 13.96
C VAL A 392 26.21 -27.51 13.39
N ILE A 393 25.36 -27.07 12.47
CA ILE A 393 24.45 -27.94 11.70
C ILE A 393 25.33 -28.85 10.84
N ASP A 394 25.41 -30.13 11.20
CA ASP A 394 26.22 -31.12 10.51
C ASP A 394 25.48 -31.66 9.28
N SER A 395 24.22 -32.04 9.46
CA SER A 395 23.43 -32.67 8.41
C SER A 395 21.92 -32.59 8.70
N ILE A 396 21.12 -32.64 7.62
CA ILE A 396 19.64 -32.64 7.68
C ILE A 396 19.16 -33.91 6.98
N TYR A 397 18.51 -34.81 7.73
CA TYR A 397 18.09 -36.13 7.24
C TYR A 397 16.59 -36.14 6.99
N LEU A 398 16.16 -36.44 5.77
CA LEU A 398 14.75 -36.61 5.45
C LEU A 398 14.23 -37.96 5.94
N VAL A 399 13.17 -37.96 6.76
CA VAL A 399 12.71 -39.18 7.45
C VAL A 399 11.59 -39.88 6.69
N ASP A 400 10.65 -39.14 6.09
CA ASP A 400 9.46 -39.72 5.48
C ASP A 400 9.30 -39.36 4.00
N SER A 401 10.07 -40.06 3.14
CA SER A 401 9.81 -40.08 1.69
C SER A 401 10.09 -41.45 1.07
N PRO A 402 9.43 -41.82 -0.06
CA PRO A 402 9.71 -43.06 -0.77
C PRO A 402 11.20 -43.20 -1.12
N THR A 403 11.86 -42.10 -1.50
CA THR A 403 13.28 -42.06 -1.85
C THR A 403 14.17 -42.21 -0.62
N ALA A 404 13.85 -41.55 0.50
CA ALA A 404 14.62 -41.63 1.74
C ALA A 404 14.63 -43.06 2.33
N ARG A 405 13.48 -43.74 2.30
CA ARG A 405 13.34 -45.14 2.75
C ARG A 405 14.18 -46.12 1.91
N MET A 406 14.47 -45.78 0.65
CA MET A 406 15.31 -46.59 -0.25
C MET A 406 16.81 -46.29 -0.13
N GLN A 407 17.21 -45.13 0.38
CA GLN A 407 18.60 -44.66 0.37
C GLN A 407 19.33 -44.78 1.72
N HIS A 408 18.63 -44.87 2.86
CA HIS A 408 19.26 -44.75 4.18
C HIS A 408 19.03 -45.96 5.12
N PRO A 409 20.10 -46.60 5.65
CA PRO A 409 19.98 -47.83 6.43
C PRO A 409 19.70 -47.64 7.94
N SER A 410 19.82 -46.45 8.53
CA SER A 410 19.50 -46.17 9.96
C SER A 410 19.34 -44.67 10.22
N ARG A 411 18.44 -44.27 11.14
CA ARG A 411 18.33 -42.86 11.58
C ARG A 411 19.58 -42.43 12.38
N PRO A 412 19.91 -41.13 12.44
CA PRO A 412 21.03 -40.64 13.23
C PRO A 412 20.83 -40.87 14.74
N GLU A 413 21.92 -41.29 15.41
CA GLU A 413 21.98 -41.54 16.86
C GLU A 413 22.85 -40.49 17.57
N PRO A 414 22.52 -40.10 18.83
CA PRO A 414 23.20 -39.01 19.54
C PRO A 414 24.65 -39.33 19.90
N GLY A 415 25.02 -40.61 20.07
CA GLY A 415 26.31 -41.00 20.59
C GLY A 415 26.54 -40.60 22.06
N PRO A 416 27.73 -40.87 22.64
CA PRO A 416 28.02 -40.57 24.04
C PRO A 416 27.94 -39.06 24.36
N GLY A 417 27.20 -38.69 25.39
CA GLY A 417 27.00 -37.29 25.79
C GLY A 417 26.12 -36.47 24.84
N GLY A 418 25.60 -37.09 23.77
CA GLY A 418 24.67 -36.44 22.85
C GLY A 418 23.24 -36.41 23.39
N ARG A 419 22.42 -35.56 22.78
CA ARG A 419 21.02 -35.33 23.16
C ARG A 419 20.12 -35.47 21.93
N VAL A 420 18.98 -36.13 22.12
CA VAL A 420 17.87 -36.13 21.15
C VAL A 420 16.70 -35.38 21.77
N ILE A 421 16.11 -34.47 21.01
CA ILE A 421 14.85 -33.80 21.36
C ILE A 421 13.83 -34.21 20.31
N ASP A 422 12.82 -34.97 20.74
CA ASP A 422 11.68 -35.35 19.89
C ASP A 422 10.76 -34.14 19.74
N LEU A 423 10.57 -33.74 18.49
CA LEU A 423 9.84 -32.54 18.10
C LEU A 423 8.84 -32.85 16.99
N ALA A 424 8.31 -34.08 16.96
CA ALA A 424 7.22 -34.44 16.06
C ALA A 424 6.10 -33.39 16.08
N GLY A 425 5.69 -32.92 14.90
CA GLY A 425 4.67 -31.89 14.72
C GLY A 425 5.14 -30.44 14.94
N HIS A 426 6.38 -30.22 15.37
CA HIS A 426 6.94 -28.88 15.52
C HIS A 426 7.58 -28.38 14.21
N TYR A 427 7.73 -27.07 14.13
CA TYR A 427 8.44 -26.38 13.07
C TYR A 427 9.76 -25.83 13.59
N VAL A 428 10.80 -25.89 12.77
CA VAL A 428 12.10 -25.28 13.04
C VAL A 428 12.40 -24.23 11.97
N LEU A 429 12.80 -23.03 12.42
CA LEU A 429 13.25 -21.93 11.57
C LEU A 429 14.67 -21.49 11.98
N PRO A 430 15.39 -20.69 11.17
CA PRO A 430 16.59 -20.02 11.66
C PRO A 430 16.25 -19.06 12.80
N GLY A 431 17.23 -18.82 13.66
CA GLY A 431 17.17 -17.80 14.70
C GLY A 431 16.85 -16.42 14.13
N LEU A 432 15.94 -15.70 14.79
CA LEU A 432 15.50 -14.38 14.33
C LEU A 432 16.57 -13.31 14.64
N PHE A 433 16.58 -12.28 13.81
CA PHE A 433 17.42 -11.10 13.96
C PHE A 433 16.58 -9.89 14.36
N ASP A 434 17.16 -9.04 15.21
CA ASP A 434 16.70 -7.67 15.41
C ASP A 434 17.83 -6.71 15.02
N CYS A 435 17.78 -6.17 13.79
CA CYS A 435 18.82 -5.27 13.29
C CYS A 435 18.71 -3.86 13.88
N HIS A 436 17.74 -3.58 14.77
CA HIS A 436 17.63 -2.30 15.43
C HIS A 436 17.15 -2.51 16.87
N GLY A 437 17.92 -3.23 17.67
CA GLY A 437 17.58 -3.57 19.05
C GLY A 437 18.46 -2.84 20.04
N HIS A 438 17.90 -1.87 20.78
CA HIS A 438 18.63 -1.18 21.83
C HIS A 438 18.66 -1.99 23.12
N ILE A 439 19.86 -2.22 23.65
CA ILE A 439 20.03 -2.76 24.99
C ILE A 439 19.65 -1.63 25.95
N GLY A 440 18.51 -1.79 26.64
CA GLY A 440 17.87 -0.73 27.41
C GLY A 440 18.79 -0.02 28.40
N SER A 441 18.35 1.11 28.93
CA SER A 441 19.00 1.90 29.98
C SER A 441 18.33 1.68 31.34
N PRO A 442 18.94 2.04 32.48
CA PRO A 442 18.35 1.81 33.82
C PRO A 442 16.96 2.43 34.05
N ASN A 443 16.62 3.48 33.31
CA ASN A 443 15.29 4.08 33.32
C ASN A 443 14.29 3.40 32.39
N LYS A 444 14.73 2.53 31.46
CA LYS A 444 13.90 1.83 30.47
C LYS A 444 13.80 0.33 30.74
N ALA A 445 14.77 -0.28 31.42
CA ALA A 445 14.83 -1.71 31.71
C ALA A 445 15.54 -1.94 33.05
N PRO A 446 15.19 -3.00 33.80
CA PRO A 446 15.82 -3.28 35.10
C PRO A 446 17.27 -3.73 34.94
N SER A 447 17.55 -4.52 33.91
CA SER A 447 18.84 -5.14 33.64
C SER A 447 18.99 -5.47 32.16
N ALA A 448 20.21 -5.76 31.72
CA ALA A 448 20.45 -6.30 30.38
C ALA A 448 19.85 -7.71 30.25
N GLN A 449 19.88 -8.51 31.32
CA GLN A 449 19.34 -9.87 31.31
C GLN A 449 17.83 -9.91 31.04
N TYR A 450 17.06 -8.99 31.62
CA TYR A 450 15.63 -8.82 31.32
C TYR A 450 15.37 -8.65 29.81
N VAL A 451 16.18 -7.81 29.16
CA VAL A 451 16.08 -7.55 27.71
C VAL A 451 16.48 -8.79 26.91
N TYR A 452 17.59 -9.43 27.27
CA TYR A 452 18.08 -10.63 26.60
C TYR A 452 17.11 -11.81 26.71
N ASP A 453 16.46 -11.96 27.86
CA ASP A 453 15.45 -13.00 28.07
C ASP A 453 14.22 -12.78 27.25
N LEU A 454 13.75 -11.54 27.14
CA LEU A 454 12.65 -11.20 26.27
C LEU A 454 12.99 -11.53 24.81
N TRP A 455 14.16 -11.16 24.31
CA TRP A 455 14.59 -11.52 22.95
C TRP A 455 14.70 -13.03 22.75
N LEU A 456 15.43 -13.74 23.62
CA LEU A 456 15.59 -15.19 23.53
C LEU A 456 14.26 -15.93 23.70
N ALA A 457 13.34 -15.48 24.54
CA ALA A 457 12.01 -16.07 24.70
C ALA A 457 11.13 -15.94 23.44
N HIS A 458 11.52 -15.09 22.50
CA HIS A 458 10.83 -14.85 21.23
C HIS A 458 11.64 -15.35 20.02
N GLY A 459 12.69 -16.14 20.23
CA GLY A 459 13.48 -16.72 19.15
C GLY A 459 14.50 -15.77 18.52
N VAL A 460 14.72 -14.59 19.10
CA VAL A 460 15.75 -13.64 18.64
C VAL A 460 17.12 -14.12 19.13
N THR A 461 17.97 -14.51 18.20
CA THR A 461 19.30 -15.08 18.47
C THR A 461 20.42 -14.11 18.12
N SER A 462 20.13 -13.04 17.37
CA SER A 462 21.09 -12.02 16.97
C SER A 462 20.47 -10.62 17.04
N VAL A 463 21.22 -9.64 17.54
CA VAL A 463 20.79 -8.25 17.66
C VAL A 463 21.92 -7.30 17.27
N ARG A 464 21.60 -6.29 16.46
CA ARG A 464 22.44 -5.10 16.29
C ARG A 464 21.95 -4.03 17.24
N ASP A 465 22.84 -3.46 18.06
CA ASP A 465 22.55 -2.30 18.91
C ASP A 465 23.08 -1.03 18.22
N PRO A 466 22.24 -0.30 17.47
CA PRO A 466 22.64 0.84 16.66
C PRO A 466 22.84 2.10 17.52
N GLY A 467 24.07 2.35 17.94
CA GLY A 467 24.50 3.59 18.56
C GLY A 467 25.13 3.42 19.93
N CYS A 468 24.98 2.25 20.58
CA CYS A 468 25.47 1.98 21.93
C CYS A 468 25.11 3.07 22.95
N PHE A 469 24.14 3.94 22.67
CA PHE A 469 24.17 5.34 23.11
C PHE A 469 24.33 5.53 24.62
N ARG A 470 23.57 4.77 25.42
CA ARG A 470 23.56 4.92 26.88
C ARG A 470 24.66 4.10 27.57
N ASN A 471 24.94 2.89 27.06
CA ASN A 471 25.90 1.99 27.69
C ASN A 471 27.35 2.25 27.25
N GLY A 472 27.51 2.79 26.05
CA GLY A 472 28.77 3.06 25.37
C GLY A 472 29.40 1.82 24.73
N LEU A 473 30.25 2.05 23.73
CA LEU A 473 30.90 0.97 22.96
C LEU A 473 31.60 -0.07 23.85
N ASP A 474 32.37 0.36 24.85
CA ASP A 474 33.17 -0.55 25.66
C ASP A 474 32.31 -1.50 26.51
N TRP A 475 31.15 -1.05 26.97
CA TRP A 475 30.22 -1.91 27.71
C TRP A 475 29.54 -2.90 26.76
N THR A 476 29.02 -2.42 25.63
CA THR A 476 28.29 -3.26 24.67
C THR A 476 29.22 -4.31 24.07
N ARG A 477 30.47 -3.95 23.77
CA ARG A 477 31.48 -4.90 23.29
C ARG A 477 31.79 -5.99 24.31
N ARG A 478 31.89 -5.66 25.61
CA ARG A 478 32.08 -6.69 26.64
C ARG A 478 30.91 -7.67 26.71
N GLU A 479 29.67 -7.18 26.65
CA GLU A 479 28.50 -8.07 26.61
C GLU A 479 28.48 -8.91 25.32
N ALA A 480 28.90 -8.34 24.18
CA ALA A 480 29.04 -9.06 22.93
C ALA A 480 30.09 -10.18 23.03
N ASP A 481 31.27 -9.90 23.59
CA ASP A 481 32.35 -10.87 23.81
C ASP A 481 31.87 -12.02 24.72
N ARG A 482 31.23 -11.68 25.84
CA ARG A 482 30.66 -12.66 26.79
C ARG A 482 29.55 -13.51 26.15
N SER A 483 28.69 -12.90 25.33
CA SER A 483 27.68 -13.63 24.57
C SER A 483 28.32 -14.57 23.55
N ALA A 484 29.32 -14.13 22.79
CA ALA A 484 30.01 -14.95 21.80
C ALA A 484 30.74 -16.15 22.44
N GLN A 485 31.22 -15.99 23.68
CA GLN A 485 31.84 -17.04 24.48
C GLN A 485 30.82 -17.91 25.23
N ASN A 486 29.53 -17.61 25.09
CA ASN A 486 28.41 -18.29 25.77
C ASN A 486 28.47 -18.20 27.30
N GLU A 487 29.14 -17.17 27.84
CA GLU A 487 29.25 -16.89 29.27
C GLU A 487 27.96 -16.27 29.84
N ILE A 488 27.11 -15.69 29.00
CA ILE A 488 25.81 -15.13 29.37
C ILE A 488 24.68 -15.72 28.51
N ALA A 489 23.45 -15.69 29.03
CA ALA A 489 22.26 -16.03 28.24
C ALA A 489 21.82 -14.79 27.46
N ALA A 490 22.35 -14.62 26.25
CA ALA A 490 22.04 -13.48 25.38
C ALA A 490 22.03 -13.86 23.90
N PRO A 491 21.32 -13.10 23.06
CA PRO A 491 21.54 -13.11 21.62
C PRO A 491 23.00 -12.74 21.29
N ARG A 492 23.47 -13.06 20.09
CA ARG A 492 24.70 -12.49 19.53
C ARG A 492 24.52 -10.99 19.35
N ILE A 493 25.49 -10.18 19.78
CA ILE A 493 25.37 -8.71 19.82
C ILE A 493 26.35 -8.09 18.83
N PHE A 494 25.86 -7.18 17.99
CA PHE A 494 26.66 -6.37 17.07
C PHE A 494 26.68 -4.90 17.56
N PRO A 495 27.76 -4.45 18.22
CA PRO A 495 27.85 -3.10 18.77
C PRO A 495 28.14 -2.07 17.67
N TYR A 496 27.16 -1.22 17.37
CA TYR A 496 27.37 -0.07 16.48
C TYR A 496 27.53 1.18 17.34
N VAL A 497 28.63 1.92 17.21
CA VAL A 497 28.89 3.11 18.02
C VAL A 497 28.21 4.34 17.43
N GLY A 498 27.68 5.23 18.27
CA GLY A 498 27.12 6.50 17.80
C GLY A 498 28.22 7.38 17.18
N PHE A 499 27.97 7.96 16.01
CA PHE A 499 28.97 8.78 15.33
C PHE A 499 29.36 9.99 16.19
N GLY A 500 30.64 10.08 16.55
CA GLY A 500 31.17 11.12 17.44
C GLY A 500 31.06 10.83 18.94
N GLU A 501 30.59 9.64 19.34
CA GLU A 501 30.53 9.23 20.74
C GLU A 501 31.91 9.35 21.43
N GLY A 502 31.89 9.84 22.67
CA GLY A 502 33.10 10.10 23.47
C GLY A 502 33.82 11.41 23.14
N ARG A 503 33.37 12.17 22.13
CA ARG A 503 33.92 13.50 21.84
C ARG A 503 33.13 14.58 22.58
N THR A 504 33.85 15.60 23.05
CA THR A 504 33.25 16.83 23.60
C THR A 504 33.10 17.94 22.56
N GLU A 505 33.92 17.89 21.51
CA GLU A 505 33.95 18.88 20.43
C GLU A 505 33.39 18.29 19.12
N PRO A 506 32.59 19.05 18.36
CA PRO A 506 32.10 18.62 17.06
C PRO A 506 33.27 18.41 16.09
N PHE A 507 33.11 17.48 15.15
CA PHE A 507 33.99 17.39 14.00
C PHE A 507 33.89 18.67 13.19
N ARG A 508 35.05 19.26 12.86
CA ARG A 508 35.13 20.47 12.03
C ARG A 508 35.64 20.20 10.63
N ARG A 509 36.27 19.03 10.43
CA ARG A 509 36.94 18.68 9.17
C ARG A 509 36.80 17.17 8.89
N PRO A 510 36.74 16.75 7.61
CA PRO A 510 36.64 15.34 7.23
C PRO A 510 37.75 14.43 7.78
N ASP A 511 38.99 14.91 7.90
CA ASP A 511 40.12 14.15 8.43
C ASP A 511 39.94 13.75 9.90
N GLU A 512 39.30 14.62 10.70
CA GLU A 512 38.99 14.33 12.10
C GLU A 512 37.96 13.20 12.23
N ALA A 513 37.00 13.13 11.31
CA ALA A 513 36.03 12.05 11.27
C ALA A 513 36.69 10.74 10.87
N ARG A 514 37.52 10.71 9.81
CA ARG A 514 38.28 9.51 9.42
C ARG A 514 39.12 8.96 10.56
N ALA A 515 39.89 9.81 11.22
CA ALA A 515 40.72 9.42 12.36
C ALA A 515 39.88 8.85 13.52
N TRP A 516 38.69 9.40 13.76
CA TRP A 516 37.78 8.86 14.78
C TRP A 516 37.20 7.50 14.37
N VAL A 517 36.82 7.32 13.10
CA VAL A 517 36.36 6.02 12.58
C VAL A 517 37.44 4.95 12.76
N GLN A 518 38.69 5.25 12.41
CA GLN A 518 39.84 4.36 12.62
C GLN A 518 39.99 3.99 14.10
N SER A 519 39.90 4.97 15.01
CA SER A 519 40.01 4.73 16.45
C SER A 519 38.91 3.83 17.02
N VAL A 520 37.66 3.97 16.56
CA VAL A 520 36.57 3.09 17.03
C VAL A 520 36.64 1.69 16.40
N ALA A 521 37.20 1.57 15.19
CA ALA A 521 37.52 0.28 14.58
C ALA A 521 38.54 -0.49 15.42
N GLU A 522 39.63 0.17 15.84
CA GLU A 522 40.66 -0.40 16.72
C GLU A 522 40.11 -0.83 18.08
N ARG A 523 39.06 -0.15 18.57
CA ARG A 523 38.35 -0.50 19.80
C ARG A 523 37.36 -1.66 19.64
N GLY A 524 37.18 -2.18 18.43
CA GLY A 524 36.33 -3.34 18.14
C GLY A 524 34.85 -3.00 17.95
N ALA A 525 34.51 -1.83 17.43
CA ALA A 525 33.16 -1.57 16.96
C ALA A 525 32.82 -2.46 15.75
N ALA A 526 31.60 -2.99 15.70
CA ALA A 526 31.10 -3.72 14.53
C ALA A 526 30.56 -2.77 13.44
N GLY A 527 30.28 -1.52 13.80
CA GLY A 527 29.79 -0.52 12.87
C GLY A 527 29.52 0.83 13.51
N LEU A 528 28.92 1.73 12.74
CA LEU A 528 28.62 3.11 13.13
C LEU A 528 27.14 3.42 12.94
N LYS A 529 26.57 4.19 13.88
CA LYS A 529 25.22 4.75 13.77
C LYS A 529 25.29 6.27 13.64
N PHE A 530 24.76 6.80 12.55
CA PHE A 530 24.61 8.22 12.30
C PHE A 530 23.20 8.71 12.69
N MET A 531 23.13 9.94 13.19
CA MET A 531 21.89 10.72 13.35
C MET A 531 21.82 11.88 12.32
N GLY A 532 22.65 11.80 11.28
CA GLY A 532 22.96 12.90 10.36
C GLY A 532 24.12 13.79 10.83
N TYR A 533 24.76 14.49 9.88
CA TYR A 533 25.85 15.43 10.13
C TYR A 533 26.08 16.33 8.89
N GLN A 534 27.09 17.22 8.92
CA GLN A 534 27.57 17.92 7.72
C GLN A 534 27.99 16.92 6.64
N ALA A 535 27.59 17.19 5.39
CA ALA A 535 27.65 16.21 4.30
C ALA A 535 29.06 15.72 3.98
N ASP A 536 30.04 16.60 3.92
CA ASP A 536 31.45 16.27 3.62
C ASP A 536 32.09 15.40 4.71
N ILE A 537 31.82 15.71 5.98
CA ILE A 537 32.30 14.97 7.14
C ILE A 537 31.63 13.60 7.22
N MET A 538 30.31 13.53 7.04
CA MET A 538 29.57 12.26 7.05
C MET A 538 29.98 11.35 5.88
N CYS A 539 30.13 11.90 4.68
CA CYS A 539 30.62 11.18 3.51
C CYS A 539 32.01 10.60 3.76
N ALA A 540 32.93 11.39 4.33
CA ALA A 540 34.27 10.91 4.66
C ALA A 540 34.27 9.81 5.73
N ALA A 541 33.38 9.89 6.72
CA ALA A 541 33.23 8.86 7.73
C ALA A 541 32.68 7.54 7.16
N ILE A 542 31.67 7.59 6.28
CA ILE A 542 31.11 6.41 5.62
C ILE A 542 32.15 5.76 4.70
N ASP A 543 32.86 6.56 3.90
CA ASP A 543 33.94 6.08 3.05
C ASP A 543 35.07 5.41 3.86
N GLU A 544 35.44 5.97 5.01
CA GLU A 544 36.43 5.35 5.90
C GLU A 544 35.92 4.06 6.54
N ALA A 545 34.66 4.02 6.98
CA ALA A 545 34.03 2.83 7.55
C ALA A 545 34.04 1.67 6.54
N ASN A 546 33.67 1.95 5.28
CA ASN A 546 33.68 0.96 4.20
C ASN A 546 35.09 0.43 3.90
N LYS A 547 36.14 1.26 3.99
CA LYS A 547 37.54 0.82 3.85
C LYS A 547 38.01 -0.11 4.97
N LEU A 548 37.41 0.02 6.15
CA LEU A 548 37.71 -0.76 7.34
C LEU A 548 36.74 -1.95 7.54
N ASP A 549 35.85 -2.19 6.57
CA ASP A 549 34.82 -3.23 6.63
C ASP A 549 33.89 -3.09 7.84
N LEU A 550 33.62 -1.84 8.25
CA LEU A 550 32.65 -1.52 9.29
C LEU A 550 31.28 -1.26 8.67
N GLY A 551 30.24 -1.85 9.25
CA GLY A 551 28.87 -1.54 8.84
C GLY A 551 28.45 -0.11 9.23
N THR A 552 27.51 0.47 8.49
CA THR A 552 27.00 1.82 8.74
C THR A 552 25.48 1.87 8.70
N ALA A 553 24.88 2.49 9.72
CA ALA A 553 23.45 2.67 9.86
C ALA A 553 23.13 4.16 10.03
N CYS A 554 22.05 4.67 9.45
CA CYS A 554 21.68 6.08 9.63
C CYS A 554 20.21 6.27 9.94
N HIS A 555 19.94 6.96 11.06
CA HIS A 555 18.70 7.72 11.25
C HIS A 555 18.92 9.10 10.65
N HIS A 556 18.27 9.40 9.52
CA HIS A 556 18.43 10.71 8.87
C HIS A 556 17.60 11.77 9.56
N ALA A 557 18.12 12.35 10.66
CA ALA A 557 17.35 13.27 11.48
C ALA A 557 16.84 14.46 10.65
N PRO A 558 15.57 14.87 10.81
CA PRO A 558 15.00 15.99 10.07
C PRO A 558 15.81 17.29 10.12
N THR A 559 16.55 17.53 11.22
CA THR A 559 17.43 18.69 11.39
C THR A 559 18.63 18.72 10.43
N THR A 560 18.96 17.60 9.79
CA THR A 560 20.13 17.45 8.91
C THR A 560 19.77 16.99 7.50
N LEU A 561 18.49 16.72 7.20
CA LEU A 561 18.06 16.22 5.88
C LEU A 561 18.37 17.15 4.71
N GLY A 562 18.52 18.46 4.97
CA GLY A 562 18.99 19.41 3.96
C GLY A 562 20.44 19.18 3.52
N GLN A 563 21.25 18.47 4.31
CA GLN A 563 22.64 18.09 3.99
C GLN A 563 22.70 16.80 3.18
N ALA A 564 21.98 15.76 3.61
CA ALA A 564 21.93 14.47 2.93
C ALA A 564 20.66 13.69 3.31
N ASN A 565 19.95 13.18 2.30
CA ASN A 565 18.82 12.27 2.47
C ASN A 565 19.26 10.81 2.27
N ALA A 566 18.32 9.87 2.42
CA ALA A 566 18.60 8.43 2.37
C ALA A 566 19.25 7.99 1.05
N LEU A 567 18.76 8.52 -0.07
CA LEU A 567 19.33 8.22 -1.39
C LEU A 567 20.77 8.76 -1.52
N GLN A 568 21.02 9.97 -1.02
CA GLN A 568 22.36 10.57 -1.08
C GLN A 568 23.38 9.82 -0.23
N THR A 569 23.02 9.38 0.97
CA THR A 569 23.92 8.56 1.80
C THR A 569 24.09 7.15 1.22
N SER A 570 23.05 6.60 0.57
CA SER A 570 23.18 5.32 -0.14
C SER A 570 24.21 5.41 -1.26
N ARG A 571 24.28 6.55 -1.99
CA ARG A 571 25.32 6.80 -3.00
C ARG A 571 26.74 6.87 -2.41
N TRP A 572 26.86 7.20 -1.13
CA TRP A 572 28.15 7.19 -0.42
C TRP A 572 28.53 5.80 0.10
N GLY A 573 27.65 4.80 -0.07
CA GLY A 573 27.86 3.43 0.41
C GLY A 573 27.41 3.20 1.85
N LEU A 574 26.38 3.92 2.33
CA LEU A 574 25.73 3.61 3.61
C LEU A 574 25.13 2.20 3.58
N SER A 575 25.38 1.38 4.61
CA SER A 575 24.93 -0.02 4.62
C SER A 575 23.42 -0.16 4.83
N SER A 576 22.84 0.58 5.79
CA SER A 576 21.40 0.55 6.05
C SER A 576 20.78 1.91 6.39
N VAL A 577 19.57 2.14 5.84
CA VAL A 577 18.68 3.24 6.18
C VAL A 577 17.73 2.77 7.28
N GLU A 578 17.71 3.52 8.37
CA GLU A 578 16.94 3.18 9.56
C GLU A 578 15.63 3.96 9.57
N HIS A 579 14.56 3.28 9.94
CA HIS A 579 13.20 3.79 9.88
C HIS A 579 12.77 4.07 8.43
N TRP A 580 12.50 5.32 8.09
CA TRP A 580 12.13 5.76 6.76
C TRP A 580 12.62 7.18 6.43
N TYR A 581 13.27 7.86 7.38
CA TYR A 581 13.65 9.25 7.20
C TYR A 581 14.57 9.42 6.00
N GLY A 582 14.35 10.48 5.23
CA GLY A 582 15.13 10.78 4.03
C GLY A 582 14.72 10.00 2.79
N ILE A 583 13.90 8.95 2.90
CA ILE A 583 13.36 8.23 1.74
C ILE A 583 12.26 9.07 1.06
N PRO A 584 11.17 9.51 1.73
CA PRO A 584 10.17 10.39 1.14
C PRO A 584 10.75 11.67 0.52
N GLU A 585 11.71 12.29 1.21
CA GLU A 585 12.36 13.54 0.80
C GLU A 585 13.17 13.36 -0.47
N SER A 586 13.71 12.16 -0.71
CA SER A 586 14.36 11.84 -1.98
C SER A 586 13.35 11.79 -3.14
N MET A 587 12.06 11.66 -2.86
CA MET A 587 10.98 11.56 -3.85
C MET A 587 10.16 12.85 -4.02
N PHE A 588 10.51 13.96 -3.38
CA PHE A 588 9.82 15.23 -3.62
C PHE A 588 10.04 15.72 -5.06
N THR A 589 8.97 16.09 -5.74
CA THR A 589 8.99 16.52 -7.15
C THR A 589 8.86 18.03 -7.34
N ASP A 590 8.29 18.74 -6.37
CA ASP A 590 7.98 20.18 -6.43
C ASP A 590 8.74 21.02 -5.39
N ARG A 591 9.51 20.37 -4.50
CA ARG A 591 10.18 20.99 -3.35
C ARG A 591 11.42 20.22 -2.94
N ARG A 592 12.22 20.82 -2.05
CA ARG A 592 13.44 20.21 -1.48
C ARG A 592 13.34 19.90 0.01
N VAL A 593 12.32 20.42 0.69
CA VAL A 593 12.12 20.29 2.15
C VAL A 593 10.67 19.91 2.43
N GLN A 594 10.42 19.35 3.60
CA GLN A 594 9.08 18.97 4.06
C GLN A 594 8.21 20.21 4.27
N ARG A 595 6.90 20.06 4.08
CA ARG A 595 5.90 21.09 4.39
C ARG A 595 5.52 21.04 5.88
N TYR A 596 6.46 21.44 6.74
CA TYR A 596 6.14 21.69 8.15
C TYR A 596 5.54 23.09 8.35
N PRO A 597 4.74 23.30 9.40
CA PRO A 597 4.31 24.64 9.81
C PRO A 597 5.48 25.60 9.98
N LEU A 598 5.28 26.89 9.71
CA LEU A 598 6.34 27.89 9.83
C LEU A 598 6.78 28.15 11.29
N ASP A 599 5.94 27.77 12.25
CA ASP A 599 6.18 27.78 13.69
C ASP A 599 6.58 26.40 14.25
N TYR A 600 6.89 25.43 13.36
CA TYR A 600 7.38 24.11 13.75
C TYR A 600 8.63 24.19 14.63
N ASN A 601 8.64 23.43 15.72
CA ASN A 601 9.78 23.29 16.62
C ASN A 601 10.16 21.81 16.75
N TYR A 602 11.40 21.47 16.37
CA TYR A 602 11.92 20.11 16.46
C TYR A 602 11.98 19.55 17.89
N GLU A 603 12.13 20.45 18.88
CA GLU A 603 12.18 20.08 20.31
C GLU A 603 10.78 19.82 20.90
N ASP A 604 9.69 20.15 20.20
CA ASP A 604 8.36 19.68 20.56
C ASP A 604 8.14 18.29 19.97
N GLU A 605 8.25 17.27 20.82
CA GLU A 605 8.32 15.89 20.34
C GLU A 605 7.00 15.37 19.77
N GLN A 606 5.84 15.73 20.33
CA GLN A 606 4.55 15.34 19.74
C GLN A 606 4.36 16.01 18.39
N GLU A 607 4.69 17.30 18.28
CA GLU A 607 4.60 17.99 17.00
C GLU A 607 5.57 17.37 15.99
N ARG A 608 6.79 17.02 16.40
CA ARG A 608 7.75 16.30 15.57
C ARG A 608 7.20 14.96 15.06
N PHE A 609 6.61 14.15 15.92
CA PHE A 609 6.03 12.86 15.53
C PHE A 609 4.78 13.04 14.67
N TYR A 610 3.92 14.00 14.97
CA TYR A 610 2.75 14.30 14.15
C TYR A 610 3.14 14.74 12.74
N GLN A 611 4.07 15.69 12.62
CA GLN A 611 4.54 16.18 11.33
C GLN A 611 5.30 15.09 10.55
N SER A 612 6.07 14.25 11.23
CA SER A 612 6.71 13.06 10.64
C SER A 612 5.65 12.11 10.04
N GLY A 613 4.52 11.94 10.72
CA GLY A 613 3.36 11.19 10.26
C GLY A 613 2.77 11.70 8.94
N GLN A 614 3.13 12.87 8.43
CA GLN A 614 2.59 13.41 7.17
C GLN A 614 3.59 13.36 6.00
N VAL A 615 4.86 13.00 6.25
CA VAL A 615 5.91 13.18 5.24
C VAL A 615 5.77 12.22 4.06
N TRP A 616 5.35 10.96 4.28
CA TRP A 616 5.11 10.03 3.17
C TRP A 616 4.04 10.51 2.19
N LEU A 617 3.02 11.22 2.69
CA LEU A 617 1.98 11.82 1.84
C LEU A 617 2.53 12.92 0.92
N GLN A 618 3.68 13.48 1.27
CA GLN A 618 4.38 14.48 0.48
C GLN A 618 5.31 13.88 -0.59
N ALA A 619 5.60 12.57 -0.52
CA ALA A 619 6.43 11.86 -1.50
C ALA A 619 5.71 11.69 -2.85
N ALA A 620 6.47 11.32 -3.88
CA ALA A 620 5.90 10.94 -5.17
C ALA A 620 4.88 9.79 -5.02
N GLU A 621 3.87 9.78 -5.88
CA GLU A 621 2.86 8.72 -5.90
C GLU A 621 3.48 7.36 -6.25
N PRO A 622 3.01 6.25 -5.64
CA PRO A 622 3.40 4.91 -6.04
C PRO A 622 3.25 4.67 -7.54
N GLY A 623 4.25 4.02 -8.15
CA GLY A 623 4.31 3.75 -9.59
C GLY A 623 4.59 4.96 -10.49
N SER A 624 4.77 6.16 -9.93
CA SER A 624 5.26 7.31 -10.70
C SER A 624 6.72 7.14 -11.13
N ALA A 625 7.18 7.91 -12.12
CA ALA A 625 8.57 7.85 -12.57
C ALA A 625 9.56 8.11 -11.42
N ARG A 626 9.34 9.18 -10.63
CA ARG A 626 10.23 9.50 -9.51
C ARG A 626 10.28 8.41 -8.43
N TRP A 627 9.14 7.79 -8.13
CA TRP A 627 9.06 6.66 -7.20
C TRP A 627 9.90 5.48 -7.70
N ASN A 628 9.71 5.10 -8.96
CA ASN A 628 10.44 4.00 -9.58
C ASN A 628 11.94 4.28 -9.67
N ASP A 629 12.34 5.49 -10.08
CA ASP A 629 13.74 5.89 -10.19
C ASP A 629 14.47 5.80 -8.84
N VAL A 630 13.83 6.23 -7.76
CA VAL A 630 14.42 6.15 -6.41
C VAL A 630 14.56 4.69 -5.97
N ILE A 631 13.55 3.85 -6.18
CA ILE A 631 13.64 2.42 -5.86
C ILE A 631 14.76 1.76 -6.66
N ASP A 632 14.79 1.95 -7.99
CA ASP A 632 15.81 1.36 -8.87
C ASP A 632 17.22 1.78 -8.46
N GLU A 633 17.40 3.07 -8.17
CA GLU A 633 18.70 3.58 -7.77
C GLU A 633 19.12 3.00 -6.41
N MET A 634 18.24 2.98 -5.40
CA MET A 634 18.55 2.38 -4.10
C MET A 634 18.91 0.89 -4.20
N ILE A 635 18.21 0.12 -5.05
CA ILE A 635 18.53 -1.29 -5.32
C ILE A 635 19.91 -1.40 -5.99
N SER A 636 20.20 -0.56 -6.99
CA SER A 636 21.50 -0.57 -7.69
C SER A 636 22.68 -0.23 -6.78
N LEU A 637 22.42 0.51 -5.70
CA LEU A 637 23.39 0.88 -4.68
C LEU A 637 23.49 -0.16 -3.55
N ASN A 638 22.73 -1.26 -3.64
CA ASN A 638 22.63 -2.30 -2.60
C ASN A 638 22.22 -1.71 -1.22
N ALA A 639 21.37 -0.68 -1.22
CA ALA A 639 20.89 -0.08 0.02
C ALA A 639 20.02 -1.08 0.79
N THR A 640 20.17 -1.14 2.11
CA THR A 640 19.32 -1.97 2.96
C THR A 640 18.31 -1.11 3.71
N LEU A 641 17.04 -1.51 3.71
CA LEU A 641 16.00 -0.86 4.51
C LEU A 641 15.80 -1.62 5.82
N CYS A 642 15.87 -0.91 6.95
CA CYS A 642 15.45 -1.39 8.27
C CYS A 642 14.25 -0.56 8.73
N PRO A 643 13.01 -0.93 8.37
CA PRO A 643 11.85 -0.07 8.50
C PRO A 643 11.47 0.25 9.94
N THR A 644 11.60 -0.68 10.89
CA THR A 644 11.13 -0.47 12.27
C THR A 644 9.67 -0.01 12.30
N PHE A 645 8.80 -0.67 11.52
CA PHE A 645 7.37 -0.33 11.51
C PHE A 645 6.79 -0.39 12.93
N GLU A 646 7.28 -1.31 13.74
CA GLU A 646 6.80 -1.61 15.08
C GLU A 646 6.82 -0.40 16.01
N VAL A 647 7.95 0.30 16.19
CA VAL A 647 8.02 1.46 17.09
C VAL A 647 7.04 2.58 16.71
N TYR A 648 6.75 2.71 15.41
CA TYR A 648 5.82 3.72 14.91
C TYR A 648 4.36 3.24 14.89
N ALA A 649 4.09 1.94 15.05
CA ALA A 649 2.74 1.40 15.08
C ALA A 649 1.90 2.01 16.23
N SER A 650 2.56 2.39 17.32
CA SER A 650 1.96 3.11 18.45
C SER A 650 1.36 4.45 18.07
N ASN A 651 1.82 5.08 16.98
CA ASN A 651 1.27 6.35 16.51
C ASN A 651 -0.03 6.19 15.72
N ARG A 652 -0.34 4.98 15.23
CA ARG A 652 -1.55 4.67 14.45
C ARG A 652 -2.76 4.32 15.31
N ASP A 653 -2.51 3.86 16.54
CA ASP A 653 -3.51 3.40 17.51
C ASP A 653 -2.88 3.33 18.91
N ALA A 654 -2.75 4.50 19.54
CA ALA A 654 -2.02 4.63 20.81
C ALA A 654 -2.73 3.85 21.93
N GLN A 655 -4.06 3.92 21.96
CA GLN A 655 -4.87 3.24 22.98
C GLN A 655 -4.73 1.72 22.92
N LYS A 656 -4.74 1.14 21.71
CA LYS A 656 -4.53 -0.29 21.55
C LYS A 656 -3.15 -0.71 22.05
N VAL A 657 -2.09 0.02 21.70
CA VAL A 657 -0.74 -0.36 22.12
C VAL A 657 -0.59 -0.27 23.63
N MET A 658 -1.09 0.79 24.26
CA MET A 658 -1.05 0.96 25.72
C MET A 658 -1.84 -0.13 26.49
N THR A 659 -2.76 -0.84 25.83
CA THR A 659 -3.61 -1.87 26.44
C THR A 659 -3.22 -3.29 26.07
N LEU A 660 -2.08 -3.49 25.40
CA LEU A 660 -1.63 -4.82 25.01
C LEU A 660 -1.45 -5.74 26.24
N PRO A 661 -1.92 -6.99 26.18
CA PRO A 661 -2.08 -7.84 27.36
C PRO A 661 -0.76 -8.22 28.03
N TRP A 662 0.36 -8.22 27.29
CA TRP A 662 1.67 -8.52 27.83
C TRP A 662 2.20 -7.44 28.78
N HIS A 663 1.68 -6.21 28.73
CA HIS A 663 2.10 -5.16 29.66
C HIS A 663 1.84 -5.57 31.11
N GLY A 664 0.67 -6.17 31.37
CA GLY A 664 0.28 -6.61 32.71
C GLY A 664 1.26 -7.59 33.35
N THR A 665 2.01 -8.38 32.57
CA THR A 665 2.89 -9.43 33.09
C THR A 665 4.38 -9.16 32.87
N TYR A 666 4.75 -8.64 31.70
CA TYR A 666 6.14 -8.62 31.25
C TYR A 666 6.74 -7.22 31.17
N THR A 667 5.95 -6.16 31.29
CA THR A 667 6.49 -4.80 31.32
C THR A 667 6.91 -4.40 32.73
N ALA A 668 8.18 -4.03 32.86
CA ALA A 668 8.74 -3.59 34.11
C ALA A 668 8.27 -2.17 34.48
N PRO A 669 8.12 -1.84 35.78
CA PRO A 669 7.61 -0.55 36.22
C PRO A 669 8.39 0.67 35.69
N GLN A 670 9.71 0.59 35.61
CA GLN A 670 10.55 1.64 35.04
C GLN A 670 10.27 1.86 33.55
N SER A 671 10.11 0.79 32.77
CA SER A 671 9.72 0.86 31.36
C SER A 671 8.38 1.57 31.22
N TRP A 672 7.38 1.12 32.00
CA TRP A 672 6.04 1.71 32.01
C TRP A 672 6.08 3.20 32.35
N ARG A 673 6.80 3.58 33.42
CA ARG A 673 6.95 4.97 33.84
C ARG A 673 7.64 5.82 32.78
N TYR A 674 8.64 5.28 32.10
CA TYR A 674 9.36 6.00 31.04
C TYR A 674 8.44 6.30 29.84
N TRP A 675 7.61 5.35 29.42
CA TRP A 675 6.72 5.47 28.25
C TRP A 675 5.49 6.37 28.48
N ARG A 676 5.15 6.66 29.74
CA ARG A 676 4.04 7.57 30.05
C ARG A 676 4.22 8.92 29.36
N PRO A 677 3.11 9.53 28.87
CA PRO A 677 3.17 10.85 28.24
C PRO A 677 4.04 11.83 29.02
N SER A 678 5.12 12.28 28.38
CA SER A 678 6.18 13.05 29.03
C SER A 678 6.90 13.91 28.01
N ARG A 679 7.12 15.19 28.35
CA ARG A 679 7.93 16.10 27.54
C ARG A 679 9.43 15.89 27.70
N HIS A 680 9.85 15.02 28.61
CA HIS A 680 11.26 14.80 28.97
C HIS A 680 11.74 13.39 28.61
N SER A 681 10.83 12.50 28.21
CA SER A 681 11.15 11.11 27.85
C SER A 681 10.95 10.92 26.35
N HIS A 682 12.02 10.55 25.66
CA HIS A 682 11.97 10.30 24.22
C HIS A 682 10.99 9.16 23.89
N GLY A 683 10.10 9.38 22.92
CA GLY A 683 9.12 8.38 22.48
C GLY A 683 7.89 8.29 23.37
N SER A 684 7.68 9.29 24.24
CA SER A 684 6.54 9.40 25.16
C SER A 684 5.60 10.54 24.75
N VAL A 685 5.30 10.59 23.45
CA VAL A 685 4.70 11.74 22.76
C VAL A 685 3.19 11.89 22.95
N PHE A 686 2.53 10.96 23.62
CA PHE A 686 1.07 10.84 23.62
C PHE A 686 0.37 11.74 24.66
N TYR A 687 0.74 13.01 24.78
CA TYR A 687 0.16 13.92 25.79
C TYR A 687 -1.17 14.56 25.39
N ASP A 688 -1.38 14.80 24.11
CA ASP A 688 -2.66 15.21 23.50
C ASP A 688 -2.75 14.56 22.10
N TRP A 689 -2.65 13.23 22.05
CA TRP A 689 -2.62 12.48 20.80
C TRP A 689 -4.03 12.28 20.25
N THR A 690 -4.34 13.00 19.17
CA THR A 690 -5.71 13.05 18.63
C THR A 690 -5.94 12.00 17.55
N THR A 691 -7.23 11.71 17.28
CA THR A 691 -7.62 10.83 16.18
C THR A 691 -7.08 11.30 14.81
N GLU A 692 -6.99 12.61 14.57
CA GLU A 692 -6.43 13.14 13.32
C GLU A 692 -4.93 12.81 13.17
N MET A 693 -4.19 12.84 14.28
CA MET A 693 -2.78 12.43 14.29
C MET A 693 -2.65 10.94 13.97
N GLU A 694 -3.50 10.09 14.55
CA GLU A 694 -3.52 8.66 14.25
C GLU A 694 -3.90 8.37 12.79
N VAL A 695 -4.89 9.07 12.26
CA VAL A 695 -5.32 8.93 10.85
C VAL A 695 -4.19 9.34 9.90
N ALA A 696 -3.45 10.42 10.19
CA ALA A 696 -2.26 10.80 9.42
C ALA A 696 -1.23 9.67 9.40
N TRP A 697 -0.93 9.05 10.55
CA TRP A 697 -0.03 7.91 10.63
C TRP A 697 -0.55 6.65 9.92
N ARG A 698 -1.87 6.39 9.92
CA ARG A 698 -2.43 5.27 9.14
C ARG A 698 -2.20 5.47 7.64
N HIS A 699 -2.47 6.65 7.09
CA HIS A 699 -2.18 6.94 5.68
C HIS A 699 -0.67 6.95 5.36
N ASN A 700 0.16 7.37 6.32
CA ASN A 700 1.62 7.26 6.20
C ASN A 700 2.05 5.81 6.00
N PHE A 701 1.58 4.93 6.88
CA PHE A 701 1.87 3.50 6.83
C PHE A 701 1.42 2.87 5.52
N GLU A 702 0.25 3.22 4.99
CA GLU A 702 -0.20 2.71 3.69
C GLU A 702 0.83 2.95 2.58
N ARG A 703 1.35 4.18 2.47
CA ARG A 703 2.35 4.51 1.43
C ARG A 703 3.74 3.98 1.75
N TRP A 704 4.14 4.04 3.02
CA TRP A 704 5.43 3.54 3.47
C TRP A 704 5.56 2.03 3.27
N MET A 705 4.55 1.26 3.70
CA MET A 705 4.49 -0.19 3.50
C MET A 705 4.48 -0.56 2.03
N ALA A 706 3.75 0.20 1.19
CA ALA A 706 3.78 0.00 -0.26
C ALA A 706 5.20 0.17 -0.83
N PHE A 707 5.95 1.18 -0.38
CA PHE A 707 7.35 1.37 -0.80
C PHE A 707 8.23 0.21 -0.40
N VAL A 708 8.19 -0.19 0.88
CA VAL A 708 9.05 -1.27 1.41
C VAL A 708 8.74 -2.61 0.73
N SER A 709 7.46 -2.91 0.54
CA SER A 709 7.00 -4.13 -0.14
C SER A 709 7.47 -4.16 -1.59
N GLU A 710 7.27 -3.07 -2.34
CA GLU A 710 7.73 -2.96 -3.72
C GLU A 710 9.26 -3.02 -3.83
N TYR A 711 9.97 -2.35 -2.92
CA TYR A 711 11.43 -2.38 -2.83
C TYR A 711 11.94 -3.81 -2.68
N TYR A 712 11.35 -4.58 -1.76
CA TYR A 712 11.69 -5.99 -1.55
C TYR A 712 11.41 -6.85 -2.78
N HIS A 713 10.20 -6.76 -3.35
CA HIS A 713 9.82 -7.58 -4.52
C HIS A 713 10.62 -7.27 -5.79
N ARG A 714 11.24 -6.09 -5.87
CA ARG A 714 12.16 -5.71 -6.94
C ARG A 714 13.62 -6.13 -6.69
N GLY A 715 13.89 -6.82 -5.59
CA GLY A 715 15.21 -7.38 -5.25
C GLY A 715 16.02 -6.54 -4.26
N GLY A 716 15.41 -5.52 -3.64
CA GLY A 716 16.03 -4.75 -2.57
C GLY A 716 16.07 -5.50 -1.24
N ARG A 717 17.09 -5.24 -0.42
CA ARG A 717 17.23 -5.86 0.91
C ARG A 717 16.37 -5.14 1.94
N VAL A 718 15.49 -5.88 2.61
CA VAL A 718 14.70 -5.43 3.77
C VAL A 718 15.00 -6.34 4.96
N VAL A 719 15.25 -5.74 6.12
CA VAL A 719 15.60 -6.45 7.35
C VAL A 719 14.67 -6.07 8.50
N THR A 720 14.52 -6.96 9.47
CA THR A 720 13.79 -6.69 10.71
C THR A 720 14.56 -5.76 11.64
N GLY A 721 13.86 -4.82 12.26
CA GLY A 721 14.34 -4.04 13.39
C GLY A 721 13.17 -3.49 14.20
N THR A 722 13.33 -3.23 15.49
CA THR A 722 12.18 -2.86 16.35
C THR A 722 12.30 -1.51 17.06
N ASP A 723 13.50 -0.97 17.28
CA ASP A 723 13.75 0.20 18.14
C ASP A 723 13.01 0.14 19.50
N PRO A 724 13.16 -0.99 20.24
CA PRO A 724 12.34 -1.32 21.39
C PRO A 724 12.72 -0.48 22.61
N GLY A 725 11.83 -0.42 23.61
CA GLY A 725 12.05 0.37 24.81
C GLY A 725 11.59 1.83 24.68
N ASN A 726 10.83 2.15 23.64
CA ASN A 726 10.15 3.43 23.40
C ASN A 726 8.69 3.17 23.03
N CYS A 727 7.83 4.19 23.03
CA CYS A 727 6.50 4.12 22.43
C CYS A 727 5.63 2.92 22.88
N PHE A 728 5.75 2.46 24.13
CA PHE A 728 5.07 1.25 24.65
C PHE A 728 5.46 -0.08 23.95
N LYS A 729 6.61 -0.13 23.31
CA LYS A 729 7.11 -1.31 22.59
C LYS A 729 8.13 -2.08 23.41
N LEU A 730 7.88 -3.38 23.55
CA LEU A 730 8.62 -4.27 24.44
C LEU A 730 9.49 -5.23 23.63
N TRP A 731 10.73 -5.44 24.09
CA TRP A 731 11.68 -6.38 23.49
C TRP A 731 11.07 -7.77 23.27
N GLY A 732 11.46 -8.43 22.17
CA GLY A 732 10.95 -9.76 21.77
C GLY A 732 9.52 -9.74 21.23
N PHE A 733 8.56 -9.16 21.97
CA PHE A 733 7.19 -8.98 21.50
C PHE A 733 7.14 -8.09 20.25
N GLY A 734 7.86 -6.96 20.28
CA GLY A 734 7.99 -6.09 19.11
C GLY A 734 8.66 -6.77 17.92
N SER A 735 9.57 -7.73 18.15
CA SER A 735 10.22 -8.46 17.07
C SER A 735 9.21 -9.32 16.30
N VAL A 736 8.22 -9.90 16.98
CA VAL A 736 7.13 -10.64 16.33
C VAL A 736 6.12 -9.69 15.68
N GLU A 737 5.83 -8.55 16.30
CA GLU A 737 4.94 -7.54 15.71
C GLU A 737 5.51 -6.95 14.41
N GLU A 738 6.83 -6.72 14.31
CA GLU A 738 7.49 -6.29 13.06
C GLU A 738 7.27 -7.30 11.92
N LEU A 739 7.34 -8.61 12.22
CA LEU A 739 7.04 -9.65 11.23
C LEU A 739 5.57 -9.60 10.78
N GLU A 740 4.63 -9.34 11.70
CA GLU A 740 3.23 -9.13 11.35
C GLU A 740 3.04 -7.89 10.46
N LEU A 741 3.80 -6.83 10.70
CA LEU A 741 3.75 -5.59 9.91
C LEU A 741 4.35 -5.79 8.51
N PHE A 742 5.37 -6.63 8.34
CA PHE A 742 5.83 -7.05 7.00
C PHE A 742 4.74 -7.83 6.24
N ARG A 743 3.99 -8.70 6.94
CA ARG A 743 2.82 -9.38 6.36
C ARG A 743 1.69 -8.40 6.03
N GLU A 744 1.45 -7.38 6.87
CA GLU A 744 0.52 -6.28 6.58
C GLU A 744 0.94 -5.51 5.32
N ALA A 745 2.24 -5.25 5.15
CA ALA A 745 2.81 -4.60 3.96
C ALA A 745 2.68 -5.40 2.67
N GLY A 746 2.31 -6.69 2.75
CA GLY A 746 2.02 -7.54 1.60
C GLY A 746 3.00 -8.69 1.37
N MET A 747 4.10 -8.76 2.14
CA MET A 747 5.15 -9.77 1.96
C MET A 747 4.65 -11.18 2.30
N HIS A 748 4.93 -12.17 1.44
CA HIS A 748 4.62 -13.58 1.67
C HIS A 748 5.22 -14.08 3.00
N PRO A 749 4.58 -14.98 3.78
CA PRO A 749 5.14 -15.43 5.06
C PRO A 749 6.57 -15.97 5.00
N LEU A 750 6.97 -16.62 3.90
CA LEU A 750 8.37 -17.02 3.68
C LEU A 750 9.31 -15.83 3.47
N GLU A 751 8.86 -14.77 2.80
CA GLU A 751 9.61 -13.52 2.62
C GLU A 751 9.79 -12.82 3.97
N VAL A 752 8.76 -12.83 4.82
CA VAL A 752 8.83 -12.32 6.20
C VAL A 752 9.90 -13.05 7.01
N VAL A 753 9.92 -14.39 6.95
CA VAL A 753 10.97 -15.18 7.62
C VAL A 753 12.35 -14.86 7.03
N ASN A 754 12.48 -14.76 5.71
CA ASN A 754 13.75 -14.43 5.04
C ASN A 754 14.28 -13.04 5.43
N ALA A 755 13.41 -12.03 5.48
CA ALA A 755 13.74 -10.69 5.96
C ALA A 755 14.18 -10.69 7.43
N GLY A 756 13.53 -11.52 8.26
CA GLY A 756 13.88 -11.68 9.68
C GLY A 756 15.10 -12.57 9.97
N THR A 757 15.69 -13.20 8.96
CA THR A 757 16.78 -14.18 9.11
C THR A 757 17.91 -13.91 8.12
N LEU A 758 17.86 -14.50 6.92
CA LEU A 758 18.97 -14.48 5.96
C LEU A 758 19.33 -13.07 5.48
N GLN A 759 18.35 -12.21 5.15
CA GLN A 759 18.62 -10.83 4.73
C GLN A 759 19.29 -10.02 5.86
N SER A 760 18.84 -10.23 7.09
CA SER A 760 19.45 -9.61 8.29
C SER A 760 20.89 -10.10 8.50
N ALA A 761 21.16 -11.39 8.28
CA ALA A 761 22.50 -11.94 8.35
C ALA A 761 23.41 -11.38 7.23
N GLU A 762 22.89 -11.15 6.03
CA GLU A 762 23.61 -10.52 4.92
C GLU A 762 23.98 -9.06 5.24
N LEU A 763 23.06 -8.28 5.80
CA LEU A 763 23.34 -6.91 6.24
C LEU A 763 24.51 -6.86 7.22
N LEU A 764 24.56 -7.82 8.15
CA LEU A 764 25.57 -7.86 9.21
C LEU A 764 26.86 -8.60 8.79
N GLY A 765 26.97 -9.06 7.54
CA GLY A 765 28.15 -9.76 7.03
C GLY A 765 28.37 -11.15 7.64
N VAL A 766 27.31 -11.80 8.14
CA VAL A 766 27.39 -13.10 8.84
C VAL A 766 26.52 -14.18 8.19
N ALA A 767 26.02 -13.94 6.96
CA ALA A 767 25.20 -14.89 6.22
C ALA A 767 25.88 -16.24 5.96
N ASP A 768 27.22 -16.29 5.91
CA ASP A 768 27.95 -17.56 5.76
C ASP A 768 27.96 -18.40 7.06
N VAL A 769 27.67 -17.78 8.19
CA VAL A 769 27.77 -18.39 9.53
C VAL A 769 26.40 -18.73 10.10
N VAL A 770 25.41 -17.86 9.90
CA VAL A 770 24.05 -17.92 10.47
C VAL A 770 23.00 -17.40 9.48
N GLY A 771 21.72 -17.35 9.88
CA GLY A 771 20.63 -16.77 9.08
C GLY A 771 19.89 -17.75 8.16
N SER A 772 20.36 -18.99 8.03
CA SER A 772 19.61 -20.08 7.41
C SER A 772 19.90 -21.41 8.10
N VAL A 773 18.97 -22.37 7.99
CA VAL A 773 19.20 -23.73 8.48
C VAL A 773 19.84 -24.56 7.37
N THR A 774 21.17 -24.56 7.33
CA THR A 774 21.95 -25.20 6.26
C THR A 774 23.17 -25.90 6.86
N PRO A 775 23.54 -27.10 6.39
CA PRO A 775 24.77 -27.76 6.83
C PRO A 775 26.00 -26.85 6.72
N GLY A 776 26.85 -26.87 7.75
CA GLY A 776 28.04 -26.03 7.90
C GLY A 776 27.81 -24.72 8.68
N LYS A 777 26.56 -24.28 8.85
CA LYS A 777 26.23 -23.07 9.63
C LYS A 777 26.06 -23.36 11.11
N ILE A 778 26.23 -22.34 11.95
CA ILE A 778 25.97 -22.42 13.39
C ILE A 778 24.47 -22.64 13.62
N ALA A 779 24.14 -23.47 14.60
CA ALA A 779 22.77 -23.80 14.99
C ALA A 779 22.15 -22.68 15.84
N ASP A 780 21.81 -21.57 15.17
CA ASP A 780 20.91 -20.54 15.68
C ASP A 780 19.51 -20.82 15.12
N LEU A 781 18.58 -21.31 15.95
CA LEU A 781 17.29 -21.88 15.53
C LEU A 781 16.14 -21.45 16.45
N VAL A 782 14.92 -21.42 15.90
CA VAL A 782 13.67 -21.25 16.65
C VAL A 782 12.83 -22.51 16.48
N VAL A 783 12.29 -23.04 17.58
CA VAL A 783 11.38 -24.19 17.58
C VAL A 783 9.99 -23.76 18.04
N VAL A 784 8.97 -24.03 17.24
CA VAL A 784 7.56 -23.71 17.56
C VAL A 784 6.64 -24.91 17.34
N GLY A 785 5.62 -25.06 18.17
CA GLY A 785 4.68 -26.19 18.09
C GLY A 785 3.55 -26.02 17.05
N GLU A 786 3.45 -24.87 16.39
CA GLU A 786 2.38 -24.54 15.45
C GLU A 786 2.98 -23.90 14.19
N ASN A 787 2.28 -23.96 13.05
CA ASN A 787 2.80 -23.45 11.78
C ASN A 787 2.91 -21.91 11.78
N PRO A 788 4.13 -21.34 11.80
CA PRO A 788 4.30 -19.89 11.85
C PRO A 788 3.99 -19.21 10.52
N LEU A 789 4.03 -19.93 9.39
CA LEU A 789 3.66 -19.38 8.08
C LEU A 789 2.15 -19.20 7.92
N LEU A 790 1.35 -19.97 8.67
CA LEU A 790 -0.09 -19.79 8.73
C LEU A 790 -0.47 -18.64 9.69
N ASN A 791 0.28 -18.49 10.78
CA ASN A 791 -0.01 -17.49 11.80
C ASN A 791 1.26 -17.10 12.57
N LEU A 792 1.83 -15.94 12.27
CA LEU A 792 3.03 -15.42 12.92
C LEU A 792 2.86 -15.24 14.43
N LYS A 793 1.64 -15.11 14.95
CA LYS A 793 1.38 -14.93 16.39
C LYS A 793 1.80 -16.14 17.24
N VAL A 794 2.08 -17.28 16.63
CA VAL A 794 2.65 -18.44 17.35
C VAL A 794 4.10 -18.21 17.77
N LEU A 795 4.76 -17.18 17.25
CA LEU A 795 6.12 -16.76 17.62
C LEU A 795 6.15 -15.84 18.85
N TYR A 796 5.02 -15.24 19.28
CA TYR A 796 5.00 -14.55 20.57
C TYR A 796 5.32 -15.54 21.67
N GLY A 797 6.23 -15.21 22.59
CA GLY A 797 6.60 -16.12 23.69
C GLY A 797 5.41 -16.53 24.55
N SER A 798 4.38 -15.68 24.63
CA SER A 798 3.11 -15.96 25.31
C SER A 798 2.15 -16.86 24.53
N GLY A 799 2.45 -17.21 23.28
CA GLY A 799 1.54 -17.83 22.33
C GLY A 799 0.27 -17.01 22.08
N ARG A 800 -0.76 -17.67 21.55
CA ARG A 800 -2.07 -17.07 21.25
C ARG A 800 -3.23 -17.90 21.76
N ILE A 801 -4.38 -17.26 21.95
CA ILE A 801 -5.63 -17.95 22.27
C ILE A 801 -6.25 -18.49 20.98
N ARG A 802 -6.71 -19.75 20.98
CA ARG A 802 -7.46 -20.43 19.92
C ARG A 802 -8.72 -21.07 20.52
N LEU A 803 -9.84 -20.98 19.81
CA LEU A 803 -11.05 -21.73 20.14
C LEU A 803 -10.94 -23.11 19.49
N ARG A 804 -11.03 -24.16 20.29
CA ARG A 804 -11.03 -25.54 19.80
C ARG A 804 -12.40 -25.90 19.17
N PRO A 805 -12.46 -26.95 18.32
CA PRO A 805 -13.73 -27.43 17.75
C PRO A 805 -14.78 -27.85 18.78
N ASP A 806 -14.37 -28.18 20.02
CA ASP A 806 -15.26 -28.53 21.13
C ASP A 806 -15.85 -27.30 21.86
N GLY A 807 -15.45 -26.08 21.48
CA GLY A 807 -15.91 -24.83 22.07
C GLY A 807 -15.06 -24.33 23.23
N GLU A 808 -14.01 -25.03 23.64
CA GLU A 808 -13.13 -24.61 24.73
C GLU A 808 -11.98 -23.73 24.22
N LEU A 809 -11.58 -22.75 25.04
CA LEU A 809 -10.41 -21.91 24.75
C LEU A 809 -9.12 -22.62 25.15
N GLU A 810 -8.13 -22.57 24.27
CA GLU A 810 -6.77 -23.03 24.54
C GLU A 810 -5.74 -21.96 24.19
N ARG A 811 -4.55 -22.04 24.79
CA ARG A 811 -3.39 -21.23 24.41
C ARG A 811 -2.40 -22.10 23.67
N VAL A 812 -2.05 -21.71 22.45
CA VAL A 812 -1.25 -22.49 21.51
C VAL A 812 -0.13 -21.64 20.90
N GLY A 813 0.89 -22.30 20.36
CA GLY A 813 2.12 -21.64 19.94
C GLY A 813 2.97 -21.23 21.14
N GLY A 814 3.69 -20.13 21.01
CA GLY A 814 4.84 -19.86 21.87
C GLY A 814 6.09 -20.48 21.26
N VAL A 815 7.17 -19.72 21.21
CA VAL A 815 8.49 -20.33 21.00
C VAL A 815 8.71 -21.34 22.11
N ARG A 816 8.99 -22.58 21.73
CA ARG A 816 9.26 -23.68 22.67
C ARG A 816 10.71 -23.67 23.08
N TYR A 817 11.60 -23.60 22.08
CA TYR A 817 13.04 -23.52 22.28
C TYR A 817 13.62 -22.45 21.36
N THR A 818 14.57 -21.71 21.92
CA THR A 818 15.51 -20.90 21.15
C THR A 818 16.85 -21.57 21.26
N VAL A 819 17.46 -21.91 20.12
CA VAL A 819 18.78 -22.50 20.06
C VAL A 819 19.74 -21.41 19.61
N LYS A 820 20.81 -21.15 20.37
CA LYS A 820 21.85 -20.18 20.02
C LYS A 820 23.20 -20.84 20.25
N ASP A 821 24.06 -20.86 19.23
CA ASP A 821 25.32 -21.62 19.20
C ASP A 821 25.13 -23.12 19.56
N GLY A 822 23.97 -23.70 19.21
CA GLY A 822 23.60 -25.07 19.60
C GLY A 822 23.22 -25.27 21.07
N ILE A 823 23.20 -24.21 21.89
CA ILE A 823 22.69 -24.24 23.27
C ILE A 823 21.18 -24.08 23.23
N VAL A 824 20.46 -24.97 23.91
CA VAL A 824 19.00 -25.02 23.90
C VAL A 824 18.45 -24.25 25.09
N TYR A 825 17.79 -23.12 24.83
CA TYR A 825 17.10 -22.32 25.84
C TYR A 825 15.60 -22.65 25.83
N ASP A 826 15.04 -23.01 26.99
CA ASP A 826 13.58 -23.16 27.17
C ASP A 826 12.95 -21.75 27.23
N ALA A 827 12.31 -21.35 26.14
CA ALA A 827 11.74 -20.01 25.98
C ALA A 827 10.61 -19.71 26.99
N PRO A 828 9.69 -20.65 27.31
CA PRO A 828 8.74 -20.48 28.41
C PRO A 828 9.41 -20.23 29.76
N ALA A 829 10.53 -20.91 30.07
CA ALA A 829 11.27 -20.69 31.31
C ALA A 829 11.93 -19.29 31.36
N LEU A 830 12.49 -18.81 30.24
CA LEU A 830 13.00 -17.44 30.13
C LEU A 830 11.88 -16.41 30.37
N LEU A 831 10.72 -16.63 29.75
CA LEU A 831 9.58 -15.72 29.90
C LEU A 831 9.01 -15.72 31.33
N ALA A 832 9.03 -16.88 32.01
CA ALA A 832 8.69 -16.97 33.43
C ALA A 832 9.68 -16.19 34.31
N ARG A 833 11.00 -16.28 34.02
CA ARG A 833 12.02 -15.49 34.70
C ARG A 833 11.79 -13.98 34.54
N VAL A 834 11.41 -13.53 33.36
CA VAL A 834 11.03 -12.12 33.11
C VAL A 834 9.82 -11.72 33.96
N ALA A 835 8.77 -12.55 34.01
CA ALA A 835 7.59 -12.27 34.83
C ALA A 835 7.94 -12.19 36.33
N ASP A 836 8.86 -13.03 36.80
CA ASP A 836 9.36 -13.02 38.17
C ASP A 836 10.17 -11.75 38.48
N GLU A 837 11.06 -11.32 37.59
CA GLU A 837 11.82 -10.07 37.73
C GLU A 837 10.88 -8.85 37.75
N VAL A 838 9.89 -8.81 36.84
CA VAL A 838 8.87 -7.73 36.81
C VAL A 838 8.05 -7.69 38.10
N ARG A 839 7.64 -8.85 38.63
CA ARG A 839 6.93 -8.94 39.90
C ARG A 839 7.81 -8.43 41.05
N HIS A 840 9.08 -8.80 41.08
CA HIS A 840 10.02 -8.32 42.10
C HIS A 840 10.24 -6.81 42.03
N GLU A 841 10.37 -6.23 40.84
CA GLU A 841 10.46 -4.77 40.66
C GLU A 841 9.18 -4.04 41.13
N ARG A 842 8.00 -4.64 40.91
CA ARG A 842 6.73 -4.11 41.43
C ARG A 842 6.65 -4.15 42.95
N GLU A 843 7.07 -5.26 43.56
CA GLU A 843 7.15 -5.43 45.01
C GLU A 843 8.07 -4.38 45.66
N LYS A 844 9.24 -4.10 45.06
CA LYS A 844 10.15 -3.03 45.52
C LYS A 844 9.48 -1.65 45.57
N LEU A 845 8.53 -1.40 44.66
CA LEU A 845 7.79 -0.14 44.57
C LEU A 845 6.46 -0.15 45.35
N GLY A 846 6.12 -1.26 46.03
CA GLY A 846 4.84 -1.41 46.72
C GLY A 846 3.62 -1.43 45.78
N GLN A 847 3.83 -1.83 44.52
CA GLN A 847 2.78 -1.91 43.49
C GLN A 847 2.35 -3.37 43.30
N SER A 848 1.04 -3.65 43.25
CA SER A 848 0.53 -4.99 42.90
C SER A 848 0.27 -5.15 41.40
N GLU A 849 -0.02 -4.05 40.71
CA GLU A 849 -0.29 -3.98 39.27
C GLU A 849 0.43 -2.78 38.67
N LEU A 850 0.52 -2.70 37.34
CA LEU A 850 0.99 -1.48 36.69
C LEU A 850 0.03 -0.34 37.05
N GLU A 851 0.59 0.79 37.50
CA GLU A 851 -0.30 1.91 37.79
C GLU A 851 -0.95 2.39 36.49
N PRO A 852 -2.28 2.61 36.51
CA PRO A 852 -3.03 2.99 35.33
C PRO A 852 -2.48 4.30 34.75
N LEU A 853 -2.65 4.46 33.43
CA LEU A 853 -2.43 5.77 32.82
C LEU A 853 -3.53 6.72 33.35
N PRO A 854 -3.16 7.91 33.84
CA PRO A 854 -4.07 8.83 34.51
C PRO A 854 -5.16 9.41 33.61
#